data_AF-A0A9D7JAJ9-F1
#
_entry.id   AF-A0A9D7JAJ9-F1
#
_cell.length_a   1.000
_cell.length_b   1.000
_cell.length_c   1.000
_cell.angle_alpha   90.00
_cell.angle_beta   90.00
_cell.angle_gamma   90.00
#
_symmetry.space_group_name_H-M   'P 1'
#
loop_
_entity.id
_entity.type
_entity.pdbx_description
1 polymer ?
#
loop_
_entity_poly.entity_id
_entity_poly.type
_entity_poly.pdbx_seq_one_letter_code
_entity_poly.pdbx_strand_id
1 'polypeptide(L)'
;MATLPAVKLEMLLNGSWVDMAATPARLDGATPQSRVLWSESGGPVQIVRGVSDEGGTATGTLDCVLENNDGALTPEKATSPFYPYLTKGRQIRFSTYYASAWHQRFGGYVWAEPLTWTNEVGTACNVSISAIDAIGMAYKPLRSVAVEATAARSPIGYWPLTDSESTQAADESGNNRPALAVQQWKTGGEIGWAAGAVLPTDNVGGLTLTPASDSGIYLRSATGIDLPAAWALTVFPTPAAKDGYLCQIGNDSYSIGIWYDTASKKFSAIETMLDSSGDPIDYVLSTSTSAITPGVMESVVVTATTVKLGSSGTTGTRHNSDTMLGSLVSVGGAFAVESGRARMYSGEVKHLGLWGGVGPGGLASDVTNGPAAMFMMSTAIATVMGWSGLTETVSTLGTDQPVQLLKTEGLSAAEILDQYARGSMARIFCGGDGNIVVSAWDYYPTPITAPSGDIDPALEWGADVDGAIAGAKMTFPDGSVYSTGTGELELPGVLSAENGRDVTDWRVLSGGGMPRFPDATYHLLNLSDAEAAALALADVGSVLVVPGLPGQLPSSSQSGIADSLVETYGADVWDMEFTTSPDPRDDLLIVGDATRGVVGSGRMAGPLGPVIPSEGTVRAGDEIDAALLNGVAYAGVEIRTGSLSITPVANTPTSVAVTFTPAYAVAPTAVVLTPATGAINEIQGLGVTAIGTTGFTAWIYRTNTTATTLWWAAS
;
A
#
# COMPACT_ATOMS: atom_id res chain seq x y z
N MET A 1 1.64 -3.31 -40.16
CA MET A 1 0.79 -2.14 -40.39
C MET A 1 1.58 -1.25 -41.34
N ALA A 2 1.08 -0.91 -42.53
CA ALA A 2 1.93 -0.29 -43.56
C ALA A 2 2.33 1.18 -43.27
N THR A 3 1.75 1.79 -42.23
CA THR A 3 1.99 3.19 -41.83
C THR A 3 1.88 3.34 -40.32
N LEU A 4 2.62 4.29 -39.75
CA LEU A 4 2.53 4.68 -38.34
C LEU A 4 1.06 4.99 -37.96
N PRO A 5 0.56 4.52 -36.79
CA PRO A 5 -0.76 4.91 -36.30
C PRO A 5 -0.84 6.43 -36.08
N ALA A 6 -2.06 6.97 -36.16
CA ALA A 6 -2.26 8.39 -35.82
C ALA A 6 -1.96 8.63 -34.34
N VAL A 7 -1.25 9.71 -34.02
CA VAL A 7 -0.84 10.06 -32.66
C VAL A 7 -1.46 11.38 -32.19
N LYS A 8 -1.53 11.55 -30.87
CA LYS A 8 -1.87 12.80 -30.18
C LYS A 8 -0.90 13.01 -29.04
N LEU A 9 -0.46 14.26 -28.86
CA LEU A 9 0.28 14.69 -27.69
C LEU A 9 -0.49 15.83 -27.05
N GLU A 10 -1.09 15.60 -25.90
CA GLU A 10 -1.95 16.60 -25.27
C GLU A 10 -1.34 17.11 -23.97
N MET A 11 -1.44 18.41 -23.72
CA MET A 11 -1.04 19.03 -22.45
C MET A 11 -2.25 19.69 -21.80
N LEU A 12 -2.34 19.61 -20.47
CA LEU A 12 -3.38 20.30 -19.71
C LEU A 12 -3.01 21.78 -19.54
N LEU A 13 -3.68 22.65 -20.29
CA LEU A 13 -3.47 24.09 -20.30
C LEU A 13 -4.78 24.80 -19.93
N ASN A 14 -4.74 25.67 -18.92
CA ASN A 14 -5.93 26.39 -18.43
C ASN A 14 -7.12 25.45 -18.12
N GLY A 15 -6.85 24.29 -17.52
CA GLY A 15 -7.86 23.29 -17.17
C GLY A 15 -8.47 22.52 -18.34
N SER A 16 -7.92 22.65 -19.57
CA SER A 16 -8.38 21.91 -20.76
C SER A 16 -7.22 21.17 -21.43
N TRP A 17 -7.49 19.96 -21.92
CA TRP A 17 -6.54 19.21 -22.74
C TRP A 17 -6.43 19.86 -24.12
N VAL A 18 -5.21 20.22 -24.51
CA VAL A 18 -4.93 20.81 -25.81
C VAL A 18 -3.95 19.91 -26.56
N ASP A 19 -4.32 19.50 -27.78
CA ASP A 19 -3.46 18.70 -28.65
C ASP A 19 -2.32 19.56 -29.22
N MET A 20 -1.11 19.31 -28.74
CA MET A 20 0.12 19.93 -29.16
C MET A 20 0.62 19.38 -30.50
N ALA A 21 0.21 18.17 -30.89
CA ALA A 21 0.60 17.61 -32.19
C ALA A 21 -0.12 18.33 -33.33
N ALA A 22 -1.33 18.85 -33.10
CA ALA A 22 -2.06 19.63 -34.08
C ALA A 22 -1.47 21.04 -34.25
N THR A 23 -0.93 21.36 -35.44
CA THR A 23 -0.71 22.77 -35.82
C THR A 23 -2.06 23.45 -36.11
N PRO A 24 -2.36 24.62 -35.51
CA PRO A 24 -3.21 25.59 -36.18
C PRO A 24 -2.64 25.87 -37.57
N ALA A 25 -3.47 26.15 -38.58
CA ALA A 25 -3.00 26.49 -39.92
C ALA A 25 -1.78 27.43 -39.83
N ARG A 26 -0.63 27.01 -40.39
CA ARG A 26 0.60 27.82 -40.31
C ARG A 26 0.29 29.23 -40.82
N LEU A 27 0.86 30.24 -40.17
CA LEU A 27 0.75 31.65 -40.57
C LEU A 27 1.25 31.92 -42.01
N ASP A 28 1.97 30.97 -42.61
CA ASP A 28 2.46 31.01 -43.99
C ASP A 28 1.53 30.38 -45.05
N GLY A 29 0.38 29.82 -44.63
CA GLY A 29 -0.58 29.16 -45.54
C GLY A 29 -0.20 27.74 -45.98
N ALA A 30 0.83 27.12 -45.40
CA ALA A 30 1.17 25.72 -45.64
C ALA A 30 0.18 24.74 -44.98
N THR A 31 0.10 23.53 -45.54
CA THR A 31 -0.69 22.41 -45.00
C THR A 31 -0.34 22.18 -43.53
N PRO A 32 -1.33 21.95 -42.63
CA PRO A 32 -1.05 21.59 -41.24
C PRO A 32 -0.06 20.42 -41.19
N GLN A 33 1.09 20.61 -40.55
CA GLN A 33 2.09 19.58 -40.30
C GLN A 33 2.12 19.32 -38.80
N SER A 34 2.19 18.05 -38.40
CA SER A 34 2.33 17.72 -36.97
C SER A 34 3.47 18.52 -36.35
N ARG A 35 3.25 19.14 -35.17
CA ARG A 35 4.37 19.76 -34.44
C ARG A 35 5.36 18.73 -33.93
N VAL A 36 4.92 17.49 -33.70
CA VAL A 36 5.83 16.38 -33.34
C VAL A 36 6.76 16.13 -34.51
N LEU A 37 8.04 16.38 -34.29
CA LEU A 37 9.09 16.17 -35.28
C LEU A 37 9.51 14.71 -35.25
N TRP A 38 9.56 14.10 -36.43
CA TRP A 38 10.09 12.75 -36.64
C TRP A 38 11.39 12.88 -37.45
N SER A 39 12.36 11.97 -37.28
CA SER A 39 13.57 11.79 -38.12
C SER A 39 14.69 12.86 -38.00
N GLU A 40 15.35 13.25 -39.10
CA GLU A 40 16.61 14.06 -39.08
C GLU A 40 16.46 15.47 -38.47
N SER A 41 15.22 15.96 -38.30
CA SER A 41 14.90 17.24 -37.68
C SER A 41 14.41 17.14 -36.21
N GLY A 42 14.22 15.93 -35.67
CA GLY A 42 13.81 15.68 -34.27
C GLY A 42 13.90 14.19 -33.87
N GLY A 43 14.24 13.89 -32.61
CA GLY A 43 14.35 12.50 -32.12
C GLY A 43 13.01 11.75 -32.12
N PRO A 44 13.04 10.39 -32.10
CA PRO A 44 11.81 9.59 -31.97
C PRO A 44 11.09 9.91 -30.65
N VAL A 45 9.78 9.68 -30.60
CA VAL A 45 9.06 9.67 -29.33
C VAL A 45 9.40 8.37 -28.63
N GLN A 46 10.00 8.44 -27.45
CA GLN A 46 10.33 7.28 -26.65
C GLN A 46 9.51 7.31 -25.37
N ILE A 47 8.86 6.18 -25.06
CA ILE A 47 8.07 5.97 -23.84
C ILE A 47 8.70 4.79 -23.10
N VAL A 48 8.98 4.97 -21.81
CA VAL A 48 9.43 3.90 -20.92
C VAL A 48 8.43 3.78 -19.78
N ARG A 49 7.96 2.56 -19.47
CA ARG A 49 7.06 2.28 -18.33
C ARG A 49 7.35 0.92 -17.72
N GLY A 50 7.08 0.77 -16.43
CA GLY A 50 7.09 -0.54 -15.75
C GLY A 50 7.76 -0.55 -14.39
N VAL A 51 8.32 -1.70 -14.05
CA VAL A 51 9.07 -1.94 -12.82
C VAL A 51 10.56 -2.13 -13.12
N SER A 52 11.38 -1.98 -12.10
CA SER A 52 12.82 -2.30 -12.16
C SER A 52 13.05 -3.81 -12.17
N ASP A 53 14.25 -4.24 -12.60
CA ASP A 53 14.64 -5.66 -12.64
C ASP A 53 14.59 -6.34 -11.27
N GLU A 54 14.78 -5.58 -10.18
CA GLU A 54 14.66 -6.07 -8.80
C GLU A 54 13.19 -6.23 -8.33
N GLY A 55 12.22 -5.91 -9.19
CA GLY A 55 10.78 -5.90 -8.89
C GLY A 55 10.31 -4.69 -8.11
N GLY A 56 11.17 -3.67 -7.95
CA GLY A 56 10.85 -2.37 -7.38
C GLY A 56 10.16 -1.43 -8.37
N THR A 57 9.62 -0.31 -7.91
CA THR A 57 8.99 0.66 -8.82
C THR A 57 10.02 1.35 -9.71
N ALA A 58 9.62 1.75 -10.92
CA ALA A 58 10.44 2.56 -11.80
C ALA A 58 9.68 3.81 -12.24
N THR A 59 10.42 4.89 -12.49
CA THR A 59 9.84 6.11 -13.08
C THR A 59 9.62 5.90 -14.56
N GLY A 60 8.37 5.99 -15.00
CA GLY A 60 8.04 6.06 -16.41
C GLY A 60 8.42 7.41 -17.01
N THR A 61 8.89 7.40 -18.25
CA THR A 61 9.33 8.61 -18.98
C THR A 61 8.69 8.71 -20.35
N LEU A 62 8.57 9.94 -20.84
CA LEU A 62 8.29 10.25 -22.23
C LEU A 62 9.24 11.35 -22.70
N ASP A 63 9.91 11.11 -23.82
CA ASP A 63 10.75 12.09 -24.51
C ASP A 63 10.22 12.33 -25.93
N CYS A 64 10.10 13.59 -26.34
CA CYS A 64 9.72 13.96 -27.70
C CYS A 64 10.23 15.35 -28.09
N VAL A 65 10.25 15.65 -29.39
CA VAL A 65 10.67 16.97 -29.91
C VAL A 65 9.52 17.62 -30.69
N LEU A 66 9.22 18.88 -30.38
CA LEU A 66 8.18 19.66 -31.05
C LEU A 66 8.77 20.86 -31.81
N GLU A 67 8.18 21.17 -32.96
CA GLU A 67 8.44 22.40 -33.71
C GLU A 67 7.90 23.62 -32.95
N ASN A 68 8.76 24.63 -32.77
CA ASN A 68 8.45 25.87 -32.07
C ASN A 68 8.89 27.12 -32.85
N ASN A 69 8.85 27.07 -34.19
CA ASN A 69 9.25 28.18 -35.07
C ASN A 69 8.38 29.44 -34.89
N ASP A 70 7.13 29.29 -34.45
CA ASP A 70 6.22 30.40 -34.11
C ASP A 70 6.39 30.90 -32.66
N GLY A 71 7.21 30.20 -31.87
CA GLY A 71 7.42 30.42 -30.45
C GLY A 71 6.17 30.18 -29.59
N ALA A 72 5.16 29.46 -30.07
CA ALA A 72 3.96 29.15 -29.29
C ALA A 72 4.30 28.37 -28.01
N LEU A 73 5.29 27.50 -28.05
CA LEU A 73 5.75 26.67 -26.93
C LEU A 73 6.91 27.33 -26.14
N THR A 74 7.05 28.65 -26.23
CA THR A 74 8.07 29.40 -25.47
C THR A 74 7.49 29.85 -24.12
N PRO A 75 8.00 29.35 -22.98
CA PRO A 75 7.57 29.82 -21.66
C PRO A 75 7.71 31.33 -21.51
N GLU A 76 6.80 31.95 -20.75
CA GLU A 76 6.76 33.40 -20.48
C GLU A 76 6.59 34.34 -21.68
N LYS A 77 6.51 33.83 -22.92
CA LYS A 77 6.24 34.65 -24.10
C LYS A 77 4.79 35.14 -24.07
N ALA A 78 4.56 36.41 -23.72
CA ALA A 78 3.22 37.00 -23.62
C ALA A 78 2.37 36.92 -24.91
N THR A 79 3.02 36.77 -26.08
CA THR A 79 2.33 36.59 -27.38
C THR A 79 2.06 35.13 -27.74
N SER A 80 2.51 34.17 -26.92
CA SER A 80 2.14 32.76 -27.07
C SER A 80 0.64 32.58 -26.81
N PRO A 81 -0.07 31.77 -27.62
CA PRO A 81 -1.45 31.40 -27.33
C PRO A 81 -1.60 30.58 -26.03
N PHE A 82 -0.51 30.03 -25.51
CA PHE A 82 -0.48 29.21 -24.30
C PHE A 82 -0.01 29.98 -23.06
N TYR A 83 0.28 31.28 -23.18
CA TYR A 83 0.60 32.11 -22.01
C TYR A 83 -0.62 32.32 -21.10
N PRO A 84 -0.49 32.26 -19.76
CA PRO A 84 0.72 32.01 -18.95
C PRO A 84 0.87 30.52 -18.52
N TYR A 85 0.26 29.58 -19.23
CA TYR A 85 0.02 28.21 -18.78
C TYR A 85 1.14 27.20 -19.09
N LEU A 86 2.23 27.61 -19.74
CA LEU A 86 3.42 26.78 -19.93
C LEU A 86 4.27 26.77 -18.65
N THR A 87 3.79 26.05 -17.64
CA THR A 87 4.45 25.88 -16.34
C THR A 87 5.07 24.48 -16.21
N LYS A 88 6.12 24.36 -15.39
CA LYS A 88 6.69 23.06 -14.99
C LYS A 88 5.64 22.24 -14.23
N GLY A 89 5.67 20.91 -14.39
CA GLY A 89 4.78 20.00 -13.67
C GLY A 89 3.33 20.01 -14.15
N ARG A 90 3.06 20.56 -15.34
CA ARG A 90 1.74 20.43 -15.98
C ARG A 90 1.54 19.02 -16.51
N GLN A 91 0.29 18.55 -16.50
CA GLN A 91 -0.04 17.22 -17.01
C GLN A 91 0.14 17.13 -18.54
N ILE A 92 0.61 15.98 -18.98
CA ILE A 92 0.81 15.61 -20.39
C ILE A 92 0.37 14.18 -20.62
N ARG A 93 -0.16 13.89 -21.81
CA ARG A 93 -0.49 12.54 -22.24
C ARG A 93 -0.17 12.32 -23.70
N PHE A 94 0.23 11.10 -24.03
CA PHE A 94 0.45 10.66 -25.40
C PHE A 94 -0.50 9.52 -25.73
N SER A 95 -1.16 9.61 -26.88
CA SER A 95 -2.15 8.63 -27.32
C SER A 95 -1.94 8.22 -28.77
N THR A 96 -2.30 6.99 -29.08
CA THR A 96 -2.20 6.42 -30.43
C THR A 96 -3.50 5.77 -30.84
N TYR A 97 -3.82 5.83 -32.13
CA TYR A 97 -5.05 5.27 -32.69
C TYR A 97 -4.78 3.94 -33.38
N TYR A 98 -5.24 2.86 -32.77
CA TYR A 98 -5.21 1.51 -33.32
C TYR A 98 -6.44 0.73 -32.82
N ALA A 99 -6.74 -0.44 -33.41
CA ALA A 99 -7.92 -1.23 -33.07
C ALA A 99 -9.25 -0.44 -33.05
N SER A 100 -9.37 0.61 -33.88
CA SER A 100 -10.52 1.53 -33.95
C SER A 100 -10.79 2.36 -32.67
N ALA A 101 -9.80 2.56 -31.80
CA ALA A 101 -9.91 3.40 -30.62
C ALA A 101 -8.63 4.20 -30.35
N TRP A 102 -8.75 5.29 -29.58
CA TRP A 102 -7.60 5.99 -29.01
C TRP A 102 -7.16 5.28 -27.73
N HIS A 103 -5.88 4.93 -27.67
CA HIS A 103 -5.25 4.32 -26.51
C HIS A 103 -4.19 5.28 -25.95
N GLN A 104 -4.28 5.59 -24.67
CA GLN A 104 -3.24 6.35 -23.99
C GLN A 104 -2.05 5.42 -23.74
N ARG A 105 -0.87 5.88 -24.14
CA ARG A 105 0.40 5.14 -24.02
C ARG A 105 1.30 5.71 -22.94
N PHE A 106 1.09 6.97 -22.59
CA PHE A 106 1.76 7.65 -21.48
C PHE A 106 0.85 8.72 -20.89
N GLY A 107 0.82 8.81 -19.57
CA GLY A 107 0.23 9.90 -18.80
C GLY A 107 1.20 10.30 -17.69
N GLY A 108 1.45 11.60 -17.55
CA GLY A 108 2.42 12.11 -16.59
C GLY A 108 2.50 13.63 -16.57
N TYR A 109 3.68 14.14 -16.26
CA TYR A 109 3.93 15.55 -15.99
C TYR A 109 5.18 16.04 -16.74
N VAL A 110 5.09 17.23 -17.34
CA VAL A 110 6.23 17.85 -18.02
C VAL A 110 7.31 18.21 -17.00
N TRP A 111 8.48 17.62 -17.16
CA TRP A 111 9.63 17.80 -16.27
C TRP A 111 10.62 18.84 -16.81
N ALA A 112 10.92 18.76 -18.11
CA ALA A 112 11.82 19.68 -18.80
C ALA A 112 11.29 20.01 -20.21
N GLU A 113 11.52 21.26 -20.64
CA GLU A 113 11.16 21.75 -21.98
C GLU A 113 12.22 22.71 -22.57
N PRO A 114 13.51 22.31 -22.66
CA PRO A 114 14.55 23.16 -23.23
C PRO A 114 14.26 23.55 -24.69
N LEU A 115 14.57 24.81 -25.01
CA LEU A 115 14.50 25.36 -26.36
C LEU A 115 15.86 25.22 -27.05
N THR A 116 15.85 24.77 -28.30
CA THR A 116 17.05 24.64 -29.13
C THR A 116 16.86 25.34 -30.47
N TRP A 117 17.74 26.27 -30.81
CA TRP A 117 17.76 26.91 -32.13
C TRP A 117 18.57 26.07 -33.12
N THR A 118 17.94 25.67 -34.22
CA THR A 118 18.52 24.75 -35.20
C THR A 118 19.15 25.46 -36.41
N ASN A 119 19.12 26.80 -36.44
CA ASN A 119 19.83 27.59 -37.44
C ASN A 119 20.49 28.85 -36.83
N GLU A 120 21.54 29.34 -37.51
CA GLU A 120 22.31 30.51 -37.06
C GLU A 120 21.50 31.81 -37.07
N VAL A 121 20.42 31.87 -37.85
CA VAL A 121 19.55 33.05 -37.99
C VAL A 121 18.49 33.11 -36.85
N GLY A 122 18.36 32.04 -36.06
CA GLY A 122 17.41 31.97 -34.93
C GLY A 122 15.94 31.90 -35.35
N THR A 123 15.64 31.53 -36.60
CA THR A 123 14.26 31.39 -37.11
C THR A 123 13.73 29.96 -37.02
N ALA A 124 14.62 29.00 -36.79
CA ALA A 124 14.25 27.60 -36.56
C ALA A 124 14.50 27.25 -35.10
N CYS A 125 13.45 26.86 -34.37
CA CYS A 125 13.45 26.58 -32.94
C CYS A 125 12.63 25.32 -32.66
N ASN A 126 13.22 24.41 -31.88
CA ASN A 126 12.60 23.20 -31.40
C ASN A 126 12.47 23.26 -29.87
N VAL A 127 11.49 22.55 -29.32
CA VAL A 127 11.40 22.27 -27.89
C VAL A 127 11.51 20.77 -27.66
N SER A 128 12.46 20.35 -26.84
CA SER A 128 12.58 18.95 -26.40
C SER A 128 11.78 18.80 -25.12
N ILE A 129 10.73 18.01 -25.13
CA ILE A 129 9.90 17.72 -23.97
C ILE A 129 10.40 16.43 -23.34
N SER A 130 10.74 16.51 -22.06
CA SER A 130 10.92 15.33 -21.19
C SER A 130 9.84 15.36 -20.12
N ALA A 131 9.11 14.25 -19.98
CA ALA A 131 8.05 14.06 -19.02
C ALA A 131 8.32 12.83 -18.15
N ILE A 132 7.84 12.88 -16.91
CA ILE A 132 7.91 11.78 -15.95
C ILE A 132 6.50 11.46 -15.47
N ASP A 133 6.26 10.20 -15.11
CA ASP A 133 4.97 9.76 -14.60
C ASP A 133 4.70 10.22 -13.15
N ALA A 134 3.56 9.80 -12.60
CA ALA A 134 3.17 10.14 -11.23
C ALA A 134 4.18 9.62 -10.18
N ILE A 135 4.78 8.44 -10.39
CA ILE A 135 5.78 7.86 -9.47
C ILE A 135 7.03 8.76 -9.43
N GLY A 136 7.54 9.18 -10.61
CA GLY A 136 8.66 10.10 -10.70
C GLY A 136 8.40 11.48 -10.07
N MET A 137 7.15 11.95 -10.11
CA MET A 137 6.75 13.21 -9.46
C MET A 137 6.63 13.11 -7.94
N ALA A 138 6.55 11.91 -7.37
CA ALA A 138 6.26 11.67 -5.96
C ALA A 138 7.51 11.76 -5.06
N TYR A 139 8.44 12.69 -5.35
CA TYR A 139 9.76 12.82 -4.72
C TYR A 139 9.77 13.58 -3.39
N LYS A 140 8.64 14.19 -2.98
CA LYS A 140 8.55 14.95 -1.73
C LYS A 140 8.75 14.00 -0.53
N PRO A 141 9.76 14.22 0.33
CA PRO A 141 9.89 13.48 1.57
C PRO A 141 8.67 13.73 2.46
N LEU A 142 8.11 12.65 3.00
CA LEU A 142 6.96 12.70 3.88
C LEU A 142 7.39 12.84 5.33
N ARG A 143 6.47 13.35 6.15
CA ARG A 143 6.57 13.38 7.61
C ARG A 143 6.05 12.06 8.18
N SER A 144 6.00 11.93 9.51
CA SER A 144 5.39 10.75 10.14
C SER A 144 3.91 10.60 9.73
N VAL A 145 3.39 9.38 9.81
CA VAL A 145 2.00 9.06 9.42
C VAL A 145 1.02 9.93 10.21
N ALA A 146 1.24 10.10 11.52
CA ALA A 146 0.39 10.97 12.34
C ALA A 146 0.42 12.42 11.86
N VAL A 147 1.58 12.92 11.46
CA VAL A 147 1.74 14.30 11.00
C VAL A 147 1.03 14.50 9.67
N GLU A 148 1.22 13.62 8.69
CA GLU A 148 0.55 13.73 7.39
C GLU A 148 -0.97 13.56 7.53
N ALA A 149 -1.44 12.57 8.28
CA ALA A 149 -2.86 12.33 8.52
C ALA A 149 -3.54 13.51 9.24
N THR A 150 -2.87 14.13 10.21
CA THR A 150 -3.41 15.27 10.95
C THR A 150 -3.43 16.53 10.08
N ALA A 151 -2.35 16.80 9.34
CA ALA A 151 -2.27 17.96 8.45
C ALA A 151 -3.31 17.88 7.32
N ALA A 152 -3.56 16.69 6.76
CA ALA A 152 -4.58 16.47 5.74
C ALA A 152 -6.01 16.85 6.20
N ARG A 153 -6.26 16.93 7.51
CA ARG A 153 -7.54 17.37 8.09
C ARG A 153 -7.67 18.88 8.24
N SER A 154 -6.71 19.66 7.72
CA SER A 154 -6.73 21.13 7.68
C SER A 154 -6.89 21.81 9.05
N PRO A 155 -6.03 21.53 10.05
CA PRO A 155 -6.04 22.25 11.31
C PRO A 155 -5.73 23.74 11.11
N ILE A 156 -6.22 24.60 12.00
CA ILE A 156 -5.83 26.02 12.06
C ILE A 156 -4.33 26.13 12.34
N GLY A 157 -3.83 25.34 13.29
CA GLY A 157 -2.42 25.21 13.67
C GLY A 157 -2.16 23.84 14.28
N TYR A 158 -0.97 23.29 14.09
CA TYR A 158 -0.67 21.93 14.52
C TYR A 158 0.81 21.80 14.86
N TRP A 159 1.09 21.40 16.10
CA TRP A 159 2.44 21.18 16.61
C TRP A 159 2.53 19.71 17.04
N PRO A 160 3.25 18.86 16.30
CA PRO A 160 3.41 17.44 16.65
C PRO A 160 4.13 17.26 17.99
N LEU A 161 5.04 18.20 18.31
CA LEU A 161 5.93 18.15 19.47
C LEU A 161 6.89 16.95 19.46
N THR A 162 7.24 16.49 18.25
CA THR A 162 8.16 15.39 17.96
C THR A 162 9.50 15.89 17.44
N ASP A 163 9.75 17.20 17.48
CA ASP A 163 11.01 17.81 17.04
C ASP A 163 12.20 17.24 17.84
N SER A 164 13.35 17.02 17.18
CA SER A 164 14.61 16.66 17.86
C SER A 164 15.29 17.92 18.41
N GLU A 165 15.92 17.81 19.59
CA GLU A 165 16.57 18.88 20.39
C GLU A 165 16.52 20.29 19.79
N SER A 166 15.38 20.97 20.00
CA SER A 166 15.10 22.27 19.38
C SER A 166 14.91 23.37 20.43
N THR A 167 15.07 24.63 20.02
CA THR A 167 14.66 25.80 20.81
C THR A 167 13.17 26.14 20.64
N GLN A 168 12.46 25.47 19.74
CA GLN A 168 11.04 25.68 19.45
C GLN A 168 10.38 24.48 18.77
N ALA A 169 9.07 24.29 18.95
CA ALA A 169 8.29 23.33 18.18
C ALA A 169 7.70 24.00 16.92
N ALA A 170 7.89 23.40 15.74
CA ALA A 170 7.41 23.94 14.47
C ALA A 170 5.90 23.68 14.24
N ASP A 171 5.24 24.57 13.51
CA ASP A 171 3.90 24.33 12.99
C ASP A 171 3.95 23.46 11.73
N GLU A 172 3.15 22.41 11.72
CA GLU A 172 3.05 21.42 10.65
C GLU A 172 1.65 21.40 10.02
N SER A 173 0.82 22.41 10.30
CA SER A 173 -0.53 22.55 9.71
C SER A 173 -0.53 22.94 8.23
N GLY A 174 0.60 23.44 7.71
CA GLY A 174 0.69 24.05 6.38
C GLY A 174 0.23 25.51 6.32
N ASN A 175 -0.21 26.10 7.45
CA ASN A 175 -0.68 27.49 7.53
C ASN A 175 0.38 28.48 8.04
N ASN A 176 1.62 28.03 8.22
CA ASN A 176 2.74 28.84 8.73
C ASN A 176 2.40 29.53 10.04
N ARG A 177 1.82 28.81 11.00
CA ARG A 177 1.52 29.36 12.32
C ARG A 177 2.80 29.58 13.14
N PRO A 178 2.76 30.49 14.13
CA PRO A 178 3.93 30.76 14.95
C PRO A 178 4.45 29.50 15.65
N ALA A 179 5.76 29.28 15.60
CA ALA A 179 6.41 28.21 16.36
C ALA A 179 6.26 28.45 17.88
N LEU A 180 6.30 27.36 18.66
CA LEU A 180 6.23 27.42 20.12
C LEU A 180 7.64 27.44 20.69
N ALA A 181 8.13 28.61 21.08
CA ALA A 181 9.47 28.81 21.61
C ALA A 181 9.57 28.39 23.07
N VAL A 182 10.72 27.86 23.45
CA VAL A 182 11.06 27.51 24.84
C VAL A 182 11.02 28.76 25.72
N GLN A 183 10.27 28.68 26.82
CA GLN A 183 10.13 29.70 27.84
C GLN A 183 10.51 29.13 29.21
N GLN A 184 10.97 30.01 30.10
CA GLN A 184 11.35 29.66 31.46
C GLN A 184 10.49 30.43 32.46
N TRP A 185 9.89 29.70 33.41
CA TRP A 185 9.27 30.28 34.59
C TRP A 185 10.12 30.00 35.82
N LYS A 186 10.59 31.08 36.49
CA LYS A 186 11.53 30.99 37.63
C LYS A 186 12.76 30.13 37.26
N THR A 187 13.44 29.51 38.23
CA THR A 187 14.66 28.73 37.99
C THR A 187 14.40 27.23 38.14
N GLY A 188 14.92 26.45 37.19
CA GLY A 188 14.91 24.98 37.22
C GLY A 188 13.89 24.34 36.28
N GLY A 189 13.80 23.02 36.35
CA GLY A 189 13.01 22.18 35.46
C GLY A 189 13.73 21.85 34.15
N GLU A 190 13.22 20.84 33.45
CA GLU A 190 13.83 20.28 32.23
C GLU A 190 12.77 19.98 31.17
N ILE A 191 13.18 20.06 29.91
CA ILE A 191 12.41 19.68 28.74
C ILE A 191 13.17 18.57 27.99
N GLY A 192 12.51 17.46 27.74
CA GLY A 192 13.03 16.36 26.92
C GLY A 192 12.34 16.37 25.56
N TRP A 193 13.07 16.71 24.51
CA TRP A 193 12.60 16.64 23.13
C TRP A 193 12.68 15.21 22.60
N ALA A 194 11.70 14.80 21.80
CA ALA A 194 11.65 13.47 21.20
C ALA A 194 11.80 12.29 22.20
N ALA A 195 11.51 12.53 23.49
CA ALA A 195 11.90 11.66 24.60
C ALA A 195 10.75 10.80 25.16
N GLY A 196 9.51 11.13 24.80
CA GLY A 196 8.31 10.42 25.24
C GLY A 196 8.11 9.04 24.61
N ALA A 197 6.95 8.42 24.86
CA ALA A 197 6.62 7.14 24.26
C ALA A 197 6.45 7.26 22.74
N VAL A 198 7.07 6.38 21.95
CA VAL A 198 6.90 6.37 20.49
C VAL A 198 5.55 5.74 20.15
N LEU A 199 4.68 6.47 19.43
CA LEU A 199 3.42 5.92 18.93
C LEU A 199 3.67 5.13 17.64
N PRO A 200 2.83 4.14 17.28
CA PRO A 200 3.04 3.34 16.07
C PRO A 200 3.17 4.13 14.76
N THR A 201 2.57 5.32 14.72
CA THR A 201 2.53 6.22 13.54
C THR A 201 3.63 7.29 13.57
N ASP A 202 4.41 7.35 14.66
CA ASP A 202 5.54 8.24 14.85
C ASP A 202 6.85 7.42 14.81
N ASN A 203 7.97 8.11 14.56
CA ASN A 203 9.28 7.51 14.75
C ASN A 203 9.94 7.89 16.08
N VAL A 204 9.48 8.96 16.71
CA VAL A 204 10.09 9.51 17.91
C VAL A 204 9.05 9.81 18.99
N GLY A 205 9.55 10.00 20.21
CA GLY A 205 8.74 10.37 21.36
C GLY A 205 8.18 11.78 21.28
N GLY A 206 7.33 12.13 22.24
CA GLY A 206 6.80 13.47 22.39
C GLY A 206 7.71 14.37 23.22
N LEU A 207 7.16 15.54 23.55
CA LEU A 207 7.76 16.47 24.50
C LEU A 207 7.55 15.98 25.93
N THR A 208 8.62 15.80 26.70
CA THR A 208 8.55 15.47 28.13
C THR A 208 8.87 16.70 28.97
N LEU A 209 8.04 16.98 29.97
CA LEU A 209 8.16 18.15 30.84
C LEU A 209 8.39 17.71 32.30
N THR A 210 9.49 18.18 32.88
CA THR A 210 9.90 17.85 34.26
C THR A 210 10.15 19.13 35.05
N PRO A 211 9.11 19.78 35.62
CA PRO A 211 9.28 21.01 36.38
C PRO A 211 9.98 20.79 37.74
N ALA A 212 10.71 21.80 38.20
CA ALA A 212 11.28 21.87 39.55
C ALA A 212 10.29 22.53 40.50
N SER A 213 9.46 21.73 41.19
CA SER A 213 8.30 22.23 41.94
C SER A 213 7.36 23.00 41.01
N ASP A 214 7.02 24.27 41.28
CA ASP A 214 6.22 25.13 40.39
C ASP A 214 7.06 26.04 39.48
N SER A 215 8.37 25.81 39.41
CA SER A 215 9.27 26.45 38.45
C SER A 215 9.55 25.46 37.31
N GLY A 216 9.74 25.92 36.08
CA GLY A 216 10.00 25.01 34.98
C GLY A 216 10.06 25.65 33.62
N ILE A 217 10.35 24.80 32.64
CA ILE A 217 10.38 25.12 31.21
C ILE A 217 9.03 24.77 30.59
N TYR A 218 8.55 25.59 29.65
CA TYR A 218 7.33 25.36 28.88
C TYR A 218 7.49 25.93 27.46
N LEU A 219 6.53 25.68 26.57
CA LEU A 219 6.55 26.24 25.22
C LEU A 219 5.47 27.32 25.06
N ARG A 220 5.77 28.40 24.34
CA ARG A 220 4.81 29.48 24.05
C ARG A 220 5.02 30.06 22.65
N SER A 221 3.94 30.38 21.94
CA SER A 221 4.01 31.16 20.71
C SER A 221 4.43 32.61 20.99
N ALA A 222 5.27 33.18 20.12
CA ALA A 222 5.69 34.58 20.24
C ALA A 222 4.61 35.57 19.76
N THR A 223 3.78 35.13 18.82
CA THR A 223 2.67 35.90 18.26
C THR A 223 1.37 35.11 18.35
N GLY A 224 0.26 35.85 18.34
CA GLY A 224 -1.08 35.31 18.51
C GLY A 224 -1.70 34.81 17.21
N ILE A 225 -2.73 33.97 17.35
CA ILE A 225 -3.55 33.41 16.28
C ILE A 225 -4.99 33.82 16.52
N ASP A 226 -5.67 34.30 15.47
CA ASP A 226 -7.09 34.59 15.53
C ASP A 226 -7.90 33.29 15.44
N LEU A 227 -8.78 33.09 16.42
CA LEU A 227 -9.64 31.91 16.47
C LEU A 227 -11.07 32.27 16.02
N PRO A 228 -11.75 31.38 15.27
CA PRO A 228 -13.16 31.53 14.96
C PRO A 228 -14.03 31.48 16.22
N ALA A 229 -15.29 31.89 16.12
CA ALA A 229 -16.23 31.90 17.27
C ALA A 229 -16.50 30.50 17.88
N ALA A 230 -16.29 29.44 17.09
CA ALA A 230 -16.26 28.07 17.57
C ALA A 230 -14.97 27.41 17.09
N TRP A 231 -14.25 26.78 18.00
CA TRP A 231 -12.97 26.13 17.74
C TRP A 231 -12.77 24.95 18.69
N ALA A 232 -11.84 24.07 18.35
CA ALA A 232 -11.44 22.98 19.21
C ALA A 232 -9.93 22.89 19.34
N LEU A 233 -9.47 22.36 20.47
CA LEU A 233 -8.10 21.95 20.72
C LEU A 233 -8.07 20.44 20.96
N THR A 234 -7.09 19.77 20.37
CA THR A 234 -6.80 18.34 20.60
C THR A 234 -5.36 18.18 21.07
N VAL A 235 -5.10 17.21 21.92
CA VAL A 235 -3.76 16.93 22.45
C VAL A 235 -3.64 15.48 22.90
N PHE A 236 -2.47 14.87 22.75
CA PHE A 236 -2.13 13.54 23.28
C PHE A 236 -1.23 13.66 24.52
N PRO A 237 -1.79 13.58 25.74
CA PRO A 237 -1.00 13.67 26.97
C PRO A 237 -0.69 12.32 27.61
N THR A 238 0.47 12.25 28.28
CA THR A 238 0.82 11.19 29.25
C THR A 238 1.18 11.87 30.59
N PRO A 239 0.20 12.13 31.47
CA PRO A 239 0.45 12.84 32.73
C PRO A 239 1.40 12.12 33.68
N ALA A 240 2.22 12.90 34.39
CA ALA A 240 3.12 12.43 35.43
C ALA A 240 2.68 12.92 36.83
N ALA A 241 3.62 13.07 37.77
CA ALA A 241 3.33 13.17 39.20
C ALA A 241 2.95 14.56 39.72
N LYS A 242 2.67 15.55 38.85
CA LYS A 242 2.38 16.93 39.27
C LYS A 242 1.19 17.52 38.52
N ASP A 243 0.35 18.23 39.27
CA ASP A 243 -0.74 19.06 38.75
C ASP A 243 -0.21 20.19 37.86
N GLY A 244 -0.99 20.61 36.87
CA GLY A 244 -0.64 21.78 36.07
C GLY A 244 -1.38 21.91 34.75
N TYR A 245 -1.15 23.03 34.06
CA TYR A 245 -1.72 23.29 32.74
C TYR A 245 -0.97 22.52 31.66
N LEU A 246 -1.66 21.55 31.07
CA LEU A 246 -1.17 20.79 29.92
C LEU A 246 -0.97 21.73 28.72
N CYS A 247 -1.98 22.54 28.44
CA CYS A 247 -1.94 23.56 27.41
C CYS A 247 -2.95 24.67 27.71
N GLN A 248 -2.71 25.86 27.17
CA GLN A 248 -3.57 27.01 27.34
C GLN A 248 -3.53 27.90 26.09
N ILE A 249 -4.68 28.47 25.71
CA ILE A 249 -4.82 29.35 24.55
C ILE A 249 -5.51 30.64 24.98
N GLY A 250 -4.99 31.78 24.53
CA GLY A 250 -5.53 33.09 24.83
C GLY A 250 -4.43 34.11 25.07
N ASN A 251 -4.60 34.98 26.06
CA ASN A 251 -3.62 35.98 26.43
C ASN A 251 -3.49 36.05 27.96
N ASP A 252 -2.68 36.98 28.45
CA ASP A 252 -2.42 37.12 29.88
C ASP A 252 -3.67 37.57 30.67
N SER A 253 -4.68 38.15 30.00
CA SER A 253 -5.92 38.62 30.62
C SER A 253 -7.08 37.64 30.54
N TYR A 254 -7.09 36.78 29.52
CA TYR A 254 -8.17 35.84 29.26
C TYR A 254 -7.65 34.62 28.49
N SER A 255 -7.95 33.42 28.98
CA SER A 255 -7.54 32.19 28.31
C SER A 255 -8.39 30.97 28.67
N ILE A 256 -8.31 29.94 27.84
CA ILE A 256 -8.93 28.64 28.07
C ILE A 256 -7.84 27.57 27.93
N GLY A 257 -7.80 26.61 28.85
CA GLY A 257 -6.79 25.56 28.84
C GLY A 257 -7.28 24.23 29.40
N ILE A 258 -6.45 23.20 29.24
CA ILE A 258 -6.63 21.89 29.87
C ILE A 258 -5.66 21.81 31.05
N TRP A 259 -6.19 21.48 32.22
CA TRP A 259 -5.42 21.29 33.44
C TRP A 259 -5.55 19.87 33.96
N TYR A 260 -4.47 19.34 34.51
CA TYR A 260 -4.41 18.01 35.09
C TYR A 260 -4.38 18.06 36.62
N ASP A 261 -5.22 17.23 37.25
CA ASP A 261 -5.26 16.96 38.68
C ASP A 261 -4.66 15.58 38.96
N THR A 262 -3.55 15.51 39.70
CA THR A 262 -2.92 14.25 40.10
C THR A 262 -3.71 13.50 41.16
N ALA A 263 -4.44 14.19 42.03
CA ALA A 263 -5.19 13.58 43.12
C ALA A 263 -6.40 12.80 42.58
N SER A 264 -7.17 13.41 41.68
CA SER A 264 -8.29 12.75 41.02
C SER A 264 -7.90 12.00 39.74
N LYS A 265 -6.70 12.28 39.20
CA LYS A 265 -6.22 11.81 37.88
C LYS A 265 -7.20 12.20 36.78
N LYS A 266 -7.65 13.46 36.76
CA LYS A 266 -8.65 13.98 35.81
C LYS A 266 -8.14 15.19 35.06
N PHE A 267 -8.71 15.42 33.88
CA PHE A 267 -8.55 16.68 33.16
C PHE A 267 -9.72 17.61 33.42
N SER A 268 -9.43 18.90 33.48
CA SER A 268 -10.44 19.96 33.54
C SER A 268 -10.17 21.00 32.46
N ALA A 269 -11.21 21.39 31.73
CA ALA A 269 -11.22 22.59 30.92
C ALA A 269 -11.46 23.79 31.84
N ILE A 270 -10.50 24.71 31.89
CA ILE A 270 -10.55 25.90 32.74
C ILE A 270 -10.51 27.15 31.89
N GLU A 271 -11.38 28.09 32.24
CA GLU A 271 -11.33 29.46 31.77
C GLU A 271 -10.66 30.32 32.83
N THR A 272 -9.59 31.01 32.46
CA THR A 272 -8.86 31.95 33.32
C THR A 272 -9.14 33.37 32.86
N MET A 273 -9.56 34.24 33.76
CA MET A 273 -9.78 35.66 33.48
C MET A 273 -9.32 36.54 34.63
N LEU A 274 -8.97 37.80 34.34
CA LEU A 274 -8.67 38.77 35.40
C LEU A 274 -9.96 39.30 36.01
N ASP A 275 -9.95 39.43 37.33
CA ASP A 275 -11.01 40.09 38.09
C ASP A 275 -10.90 41.62 37.99
N SER A 276 -11.77 42.34 38.71
CA SER A 276 -11.72 43.81 38.76
C SER A 276 -10.44 44.39 39.35
N SER A 277 -9.66 43.57 40.07
CA SER A 277 -8.40 43.92 40.73
C SER A 277 -7.19 43.61 39.84
N GLY A 278 -7.40 42.92 38.71
CA GLY A 278 -6.33 42.42 37.84
C GLY A 278 -5.75 41.07 38.28
N ASP A 279 -6.39 40.40 39.24
CA ASP A 279 -5.98 39.08 39.73
C ASP A 279 -6.65 37.98 38.90
N PRO A 280 -5.91 36.93 38.49
CA PRO A 280 -6.47 35.81 37.74
C PRO A 280 -7.42 34.95 38.59
N ILE A 281 -8.59 34.63 38.03
CA ILE A 281 -9.58 33.70 38.57
C ILE A 281 -9.77 32.55 37.58
N ASP A 282 -9.77 31.31 38.10
CA ASP A 282 -9.93 30.09 37.33
C ASP A 282 -11.33 29.48 37.50
N TYR A 283 -12.10 29.45 36.42
CA TYR A 283 -13.42 28.81 36.36
C TYR A 283 -13.30 27.41 35.76
N VAL A 284 -13.55 26.37 36.57
CA VAL A 284 -13.61 24.98 36.07
C VAL A 284 -14.93 24.78 35.34
N LEU A 285 -14.87 24.64 34.01
CA LEU A 285 -16.06 24.59 33.15
C LEU A 285 -16.52 23.17 32.86
N SER A 286 -15.57 22.24 32.67
CA SER A 286 -15.85 20.86 32.31
C SER A 286 -14.74 19.97 32.85
N THR A 287 -15.07 18.80 33.38
CA THR A 287 -14.10 17.86 33.98
C THR A 287 -14.35 16.45 33.49
N SER A 288 -13.28 15.70 33.21
CA SER A 288 -13.37 14.33 32.73
C SER A 288 -14.22 13.46 33.65
N THR A 289 -15.03 12.59 33.05
CA THR A 289 -15.98 11.74 33.79
C THR A 289 -15.23 10.73 34.66
N SER A 290 -14.16 10.17 34.12
CA SER A 290 -13.33 9.13 34.74
C SER A 290 -11.88 9.59 34.89
N ALA A 291 -11.12 8.84 35.69
CA ALA A 291 -9.68 8.96 35.69
C ALA A 291 -9.14 8.66 34.28
N ILE A 292 -8.14 9.42 33.86
CA ILE A 292 -7.59 9.35 32.50
C ILE A 292 -6.72 8.11 32.35
N THR A 293 -6.86 7.46 31.20
CA THR A 293 -5.92 6.43 30.76
C THR A 293 -4.79 7.15 30.03
N PRO A 294 -3.51 6.97 30.43
CA PRO A 294 -2.39 7.57 29.73
C PRO A 294 -2.38 7.21 28.24
N GLY A 295 -1.97 8.13 27.38
CA GLY A 295 -1.87 7.89 25.93
C GLY A 295 -3.19 7.99 25.15
N VAL A 296 -4.27 8.51 25.76
CA VAL A 296 -5.53 8.80 25.06
C VAL A 296 -5.61 10.28 24.69
N MET A 297 -6.00 10.58 23.45
CA MET A 297 -6.23 11.95 23.01
C MET A 297 -7.33 12.61 23.84
N GLU A 298 -7.07 13.82 24.32
CA GLU A 298 -8.07 14.69 24.90
C GLU A 298 -8.43 15.81 23.93
N SER A 299 -9.66 16.31 24.04
CA SER A 299 -10.09 17.47 23.27
C SER A 299 -10.88 18.46 24.11
N VAL A 300 -10.83 19.74 23.75
CA VAL A 300 -11.72 20.78 24.25
C VAL A 300 -12.40 21.43 23.06
N VAL A 301 -13.73 21.50 23.09
CA VAL A 301 -14.54 22.26 22.14
C VAL A 301 -15.00 23.53 22.84
N VAL A 302 -14.75 24.67 22.20
CA VAL A 302 -15.15 26.00 22.65
C VAL A 302 -16.11 26.60 21.65
N THR A 303 -17.21 27.14 22.13
CA THR A 303 -18.13 27.96 21.35
C THR A 303 -18.21 29.37 21.94
N ALA A 304 -19.03 30.24 21.36
CA ALA A 304 -19.29 31.56 21.91
C ALA A 304 -19.83 31.53 23.36
N THR A 305 -20.48 30.43 23.79
CA THR A 305 -21.15 30.37 25.09
C THR A 305 -20.80 29.16 25.93
N THR A 306 -20.11 28.16 25.38
CA THR A 306 -19.85 26.90 26.07
C THR A 306 -18.44 26.38 25.88
N VAL A 307 -17.99 25.59 26.86
CA VAL A 307 -16.74 24.83 26.81
C VAL A 307 -17.04 23.39 27.22
N LYS A 308 -16.55 22.43 26.43
CA LYS A 308 -16.73 21.00 26.70
C LYS A 308 -15.43 20.24 26.47
N LEU A 309 -15.02 19.48 27.48
CA LEU A 309 -13.95 18.50 27.37
C LEU A 309 -14.50 17.22 26.71
N GLY A 310 -13.74 16.58 25.81
CA GLY A 310 -14.15 15.40 25.06
C GLY A 310 -14.48 14.21 25.97
N SER A 311 -13.68 14.00 27.01
CA SER A 311 -13.90 12.96 28.03
C SER A 311 -14.95 13.30 29.10
N SER A 312 -15.60 14.46 29.01
CA SER A 312 -16.59 14.93 29.98
C SER A 312 -18.03 14.65 29.54
N GLY A 313 -18.85 14.22 30.51
CA GLY A 313 -20.31 14.17 30.37
C GLY A 313 -21.00 15.53 30.55
N THR A 314 -20.27 16.59 30.95
CA THR A 314 -20.81 17.92 31.25
C THR A 314 -20.28 18.98 30.31
N THR A 315 -21.13 19.97 30.02
CA THR A 315 -20.79 21.17 29.26
C THR A 315 -20.82 22.37 30.22
N GLY A 316 -19.75 23.14 30.27
CA GLY A 316 -19.70 24.37 31.05
C GLY A 316 -20.17 25.58 30.26
N THR A 317 -20.69 26.58 30.97
CA THR A 317 -21.03 27.89 30.41
C THR A 317 -19.81 28.80 30.51
N ARG A 318 -19.46 29.44 29.40
CA ARG A 318 -18.33 30.37 29.29
C ARG A 318 -18.71 31.71 29.94
N HIS A 319 -17.80 32.31 30.71
CA HIS A 319 -18.05 33.58 31.41
C HIS A 319 -17.71 34.80 30.53
N ASN A 320 -16.92 34.60 29.47
CA ASN A 320 -16.67 35.62 28.45
C ASN A 320 -17.08 35.09 27.06
N SER A 321 -17.96 35.78 26.33
CA SER A 321 -18.39 35.35 24.99
C SER A 321 -17.53 35.90 23.85
N ASP A 322 -16.48 36.66 24.15
CA ASP A 322 -15.69 37.35 23.14
C ASP A 322 -14.95 36.38 22.21
N THR A 323 -14.79 36.83 20.96
CA THR A 323 -13.95 36.15 19.98
C THR A 323 -12.49 36.27 20.44
N MET A 324 -11.76 35.17 20.40
CA MET A 324 -10.37 35.13 20.89
C MET A 324 -9.40 35.51 19.77
N LEU A 325 -9.16 36.82 19.64
CA LEU A 325 -8.21 37.39 18.67
C LEU A 325 -6.80 37.48 19.28
N GLY A 326 -5.78 37.31 18.43
CA GLY A 326 -4.38 37.37 18.86
C GLY A 326 -4.04 36.36 19.96
N SER A 327 -4.67 35.19 19.94
CA SER A 327 -4.52 34.17 20.98
C SER A 327 -3.16 33.49 20.89
N LEU A 328 -2.35 33.63 21.94
CA LEU A 328 -1.12 32.89 22.13
C LEU A 328 -1.44 31.43 22.49
N VAL A 329 -0.52 30.54 22.15
CA VAL A 329 -0.61 29.11 22.46
C VAL A 329 0.51 28.76 23.44
N SER A 330 0.19 28.03 24.50
CA SER A 330 1.14 27.55 25.51
C SER A 330 0.98 26.05 25.74
N VAL A 331 2.10 25.35 25.92
CA VAL A 331 2.16 23.92 26.27
C VAL A 331 3.06 23.74 27.49
N GLY A 332 2.55 23.05 28.51
CA GLY A 332 3.31 22.73 29.72
C GLY A 332 3.27 23.80 30.82
N GLY A 333 2.66 24.95 30.56
CA GLY A 333 2.58 26.06 31.50
C GLY A 333 1.44 27.03 31.17
N ALA A 334 1.09 27.85 32.15
CA ALA A 334 -0.01 28.82 32.05
C ALA A 334 0.47 30.26 31.86
N PHE A 335 -0.35 31.10 31.21
CA PHE A 335 -0.15 32.55 31.10
C PHE A 335 -0.33 33.23 32.47
N ALA A 336 -1.46 32.94 33.11
CA ALA A 336 -1.84 33.37 34.44
C ALA A 336 -2.50 32.19 35.19
N VAL A 337 -2.43 32.19 36.52
CA VAL A 337 -3.07 31.16 37.37
C VAL A 337 -3.63 31.80 38.62
N GLU A 338 -4.78 31.33 39.09
CA GLU A 338 -5.32 31.69 40.39
C GLU A 338 -4.29 31.39 41.51
N SER A 339 -4.27 32.25 42.53
CA SER A 339 -3.39 32.05 43.69
C SER A 339 -3.61 30.67 44.31
N GLY A 340 -2.52 29.89 44.41
CA GLY A 340 -2.54 28.54 44.98
C GLY A 340 -2.71 27.42 43.95
N ARG A 341 -2.99 27.71 42.67
CA ARG A 341 -3.03 26.69 41.61
C ARG A 341 -1.65 26.45 41.01
N ALA A 342 -1.34 25.19 40.71
CA ALA A 342 -0.09 24.83 40.05
C ALA A 342 -0.07 25.32 38.60
N ARG A 343 1.02 25.99 38.21
CA ARG A 343 1.21 26.53 36.85
C ARG A 343 1.78 25.48 35.91
N MET A 344 2.83 24.79 36.36
CA MET A 344 3.67 23.96 35.49
C MET A 344 3.17 22.52 35.44
N TYR A 345 2.95 21.99 34.25
CA TYR A 345 2.58 20.59 34.05
C TYR A 345 3.81 19.68 34.08
N SER A 346 3.63 18.44 34.55
CA SER A 346 4.62 17.37 34.41
C SER A 346 4.01 16.19 33.66
N GLY A 347 4.71 15.72 32.64
CA GLY A 347 4.27 14.62 31.79
C GLY A 347 4.73 14.78 30.35
N GLU A 348 4.20 13.91 29.49
CA GLU A 348 4.42 13.95 28.05
C GLU A 348 3.29 14.69 27.34
N VAL A 349 3.61 15.40 26.26
CA VAL A 349 2.64 16.03 25.36
C VAL A 349 3.03 15.77 23.91
N LYS A 350 2.02 15.39 23.10
CA LYS A 350 2.13 15.19 21.65
C LYS A 350 0.93 15.76 20.90
N HIS A 351 1.11 15.98 19.60
CA HIS A 351 0.07 16.26 18.61
C HIS A 351 -0.94 17.31 19.07
N LEU A 352 -0.45 18.50 19.44
CA LEU A 352 -1.30 19.64 19.77
C LEU A 352 -1.91 20.19 18.48
N GLY A 353 -3.23 20.06 18.32
CA GLY A 353 -3.97 20.56 17.16
C GLY A 353 -4.99 21.62 17.54
N LEU A 354 -5.10 22.66 16.72
CA LEU A 354 -6.15 23.69 16.76
C LEU A 354 -7.07 23.54 15.55
N TRP A 355 -8.38 23.60 15.76
CA TRP A 355 -9.37 23.29 14.74
C TRP A 355 -10.48 24.34 14.70
N GLY A 356 -11.02 24.60 13.50
CA GLY A 356 -12.26 25.37 13.37
C GLY A 356 -13.47 24.51 13.73
N GLY A 357 -14.36 25.01 14.59
CA GLY A 357 -15.55 24.29 15.03
C GLY A 357 -15.24 23.18 16.03
N VAL A 358 -15.43 21.92 15.63
CA VAL A 358 -15.17 20.73 16.46
C VAL A 358 -13.93 20.00 15.96
N GLY A 359 -13.27 19.25 16.85
CA GLY A 359 -12.17 18.37 16.44
C GLY A 359 -12.64 17.30 15.46
N PRO A 360 -11.82 16.93 14.46
CA PRO A 360 -12.22 15.96 13.44
C PRO A 360 -12.36 14.55 14.04
N GLY A 361 -13.44 13.86 13.69
CA GLY A 361 -13.67 12.48 14.10
C GLY A 361 -12.61 11.53 13.54
N GLY A 362 -12.20 10.53 14.33
CA GLY A 362 -11.20 9.53 13.93
C GLY A 362 -9.75 9.92 14.16
N LEU A 363 -9.44 11.20 14.44
CA LEU A 363 -8.07 11.69 14.62
C LEU A 363 -7.28 10.90 15.67
N ALA A 364 -7.89 10.58 16.82
CA ALA A 364 -7.22 9.79 17.85
C ALA A 364 -6.81 8.41 17.32
N SER A 365 -7.66 7.75 16.52
CA SER A 365 -7.34 6.46 15.92
C SER A 365 -6.28 6.59 14.83
N ASP A 366 -6.33 7.64 14.02
CA ASP A 366 -5.32 7.88 12.99
C ASP A 366 -3.93 8.04 13.60
N VAL A 367 -3.83 8.69 14.76
CA VAL A 367 -2.56 8.89 15.47
C VAL A 367 -2.12 7.63 16.22
N THR A 368 -3.01 6.85 16.86
CA THR A 368 -2.57 5.66 17.61
C THR A 368 -2.38 4.43 16.74
N ASN A 369 -3.20 4.27 15.70
CA ASN A 369 -3.28 3.04 14.90
C ASN A 369 -2.90 3.28 13.43
N GLY A 370 -2.95 4.52 12.95
CA GLY A 370 -2.85 4.83 11.52
C GLY A 370 -4.24 5.02 10.88
N PRO A 371 -4.34 5.81 9.81
CA PRO A 371 -5.59 5.97 9.06
C PRO A 371 -6.07 4.65 8.48
N ALA A 372 -7.39 4.40 8.48
CA ALA A 372 -7.96 3.17 7.91
C ALA A 372 -7.58 2.94 6.44
N ALA A 373 -7.36 4.01 5.67
CA ALA A 373 -6.94 3.94 4.28
C ALA A 373 -5.51 3.40 4.08
N MET A 374 -4.69 3.32 5.13
CA MET A 374 -3.31 2.82 5.05
C MET A 374 -3.19 1.30 5.20
N PHE A 375 -4.30 0.57 5.24
CA PHE A 375 -4.31 -0.88 5.52
C PHE A 375 -4.72 -1.77 4.34
N MET A 376 -5.07 -1.18 3.19
CA MET A 376 -5.22 -1.88 1.91
C MET A 376 -4.23 -1.29 0.92
N MET A 377 -3.56 -2.14 0.12
CA MET A 377 -2.49 -1.71 -0.79
C MET A 377 -2.94 -0.54 -1.68
N SER A 378 -4.08 -0.69 -2.35
CA SER A 378 -4.61 0.33 -3.26
C SER A 378 -4.86 1.68 -2.57
N THR A 379 -5.53 1.68 -1.41
CA THR A 379 -5.87 2.92 -0.69
C THR A 379 -4.67 3.51 0.04
N ALA A 380 -3.70 2.69 0.44
CA ALA A 380 -2.46 3.14 1.08
C ALA A 380 -1.61 3.91 0.07
N ILE A 381 -1.44 3.35 -1.13
CA ILE A 381 -0.77 4.03 -2.26
C ILE A 381 -1.47 5.35 -2.56
N ALA A 382 -2.80 5.37 -2.72
CA ALA A 382 -3.55 6.60 -2.99
C ALA A 382 -3.34 7.66 -1.90
N THR A 383 -3.32 7.23 -0.62
CA THR A 383 -3.12 8.12 0.53
C THR A 383 -1.72 8.73 0.53
N VAL A 384 -0.69 7.92 0.31
CA VAL A 384 0.71 8.33 0.28
C VAL A 384 0.99 9.27 -0.91
N MET A 385 0.42 8.97 -2.09
CA MET A 385 0.46 9.87 -3.24
C MET A 385 -0.23 11.21 -2.92
N GLY A 386 -1.38 11.17 -2.24
CA GLY A 386 -2.07 12.37 -1.74
C GLY A 386 -1.22 13.26 -0.83
N TRP A 387 -0.48 12.66 0.11
CA TRP A 387 0.44 13.38 0.99
C TRP A 387 1.64 14.00 0.25
N SER A 388 2.03 13.41 -0.88
CA SER A 388 3.03 13.99 -1.78
C SER A 388 2.48 15.16 -2.63
N GLY A 389 1.17 15.40 -2.60
CA GLY A 389 0.48 16.46 -3.35
C GLY A 389 -0.10 16.01 -4.70
N LEU A 390 -0.15 14.69 -4.96
CA LEU A 390 -0.67 14.11 -6.19
C LEU A 390 -2.04 13.46 -5.94
N THR A 391 -3.00 13.73 -6.83
CA THR A 391 -4.32 13.08 -6.77
C THR A 391 -4.38 11.98 -7.82
N GLU A 392 -3.96 10.78 -7.44
CA GLU A 392 -3.89 9.64 -8.37
C GLU A 392 -5.00 8.63 -8.10
N THR A 393 -5.53 8.04 -9.18
CA THR A 393 -6.38 6.86 -9.05
C THR A 393 -5.49 5.63 -9.00
N VAL A 394 -5.78 4.71 -8.09
CA VAL A 394 -5.09 3.43 -7.98
C VAL A 394 -6.05 2.32 -8.39
N SER A 395 -5.63 1.51 -9.36
CA SER A 395 -6.34 0.30 -9.76
C SER A 395 -5.57 -0.94 -9.36
N THR A 396 -6.29 -2.03 -9.10
CA THR A 396 -5.68 -3.31 -8.73
C THR A 396 -6.13 -4.38 -9.69
N LEU A 397 -5.15 -5.11 -10.23
CA LEU A 397 -5.34 -6.32 -11.01
C LEU A 397 -4.97 -7.49 -10.10
N GLY A 398 -5.87 -8.46 -9.94
CA GLY A 398 -5.73 -9.51 -8.93
C GLY A 398 -6.30 -9.10 -7.57
N THR A 399 -5.76 -9.63 -6.49
CA THR A 399 -6.25 -9.36 -5.13
C THR A 399 -5.58 -8.13 -4.53
N ASP A 400 -6.40 -7.19 -4.04
CA ASP A 400 -5.93 -6.07 -3.22
C ASP A 400 -5.55 -6.56 -1.83
N GLN A 401 -4.25 -6.58 -1.53
CA GLN A 401 -3.72 -7.19 -0.32
C GLN A 401 -3.85 -6.23 0.88
N PRO A 402 -4.24 -6.74 2.06
CA PRO A 402 -4.06 -6.02 3.31
C PRO A 402 -2.58 -5.78 3.57
N VAL A 403 -2.23 -4.55 3.96
CA VAL A 403 -0.85 -4.15 4.24
C VAL A 403 -0.69 -3.68 5.68
N GLN A 404 0.53 -3.73 6.18
CA GLN A 404 0.91 -3.14 7.45
C GLN A 404 1.24 -1.66 7.28
N LEU A 405 1.08 -0.92 8.37
CA LEU A 405 1.42 0.49 8.40
C LEU A 405 2.94 0.65 8.32
N LEU A 406 3.42 1.27 7.24
CA LEU A 406 4.81 1.63 7.07
C LEU A 406 5.12 2.98 7.73
N LYS A 407 6.36 3.11 8.23
CA LYS A 407 6.90 4.38 8.68
C LYS A 407 7.27 5.21 7.46
N THR A 408 6.77 6.45 7.41
CA THR A 408 6.88 7.31 6.21
C THR A 408 7.89 8.44 6.34
N GLU A 409 8.34 8.77 7.55
CA GLU A 409 9.17 9.96 7.77
C GLU A 409 10.50 9.87 7.03
N GLY A 410 10.82 10.92 6.29
CA GLY A 410 12.05 11.03 5.49
C GLY A 410 11.99 10.26 4.18
N LEU A 411 11.00 9.39 3.97
CA LEU A 411 10.80 8.67 2.73
C LEU A 411 9.88 9.45 1.80
N SER A 412 10.18 9.41 0.51
CA SER A 412 9.29 9.83 -0.55
C SER A 412 8.16 8.82 -0.77
N ALA A 413 7.09 9.26 -1.41
CA ALA A 413 6.01 8.37 -1.80
C ALA A 413 6.50 7.29 -2.79
N ALA A 414 7.41 7.63 -3.70
CA ALA A 414 8.03 6.66 -4.62
C ALA A 414 8.77 5.53 -3.87
N GLU A 415 9.54 5.85 -2.83
CA GLU A 415 10.25 4.86 -2.00
C GLU A 415 9.29 3.98 -1.20
N ILE A 416 8.16 4.52 -0.74
CA ILE A 416 7.14 3.73 -0.05
C ILE A 416 6.46 2.76 -1.03
N LEU A 417 6.16 3.22 -2.25
CA LEU A 417 5.64 2.37 -3.32
C LEU A 417 6.64 1.26 -3.71
N ASP A 418 7.93 1.58 -3.76
CA ASP A 418 9.00 0.57 -3.95
C ASP A 418 8.97 -0.50 -2.85
N GLN A 419 8.82 -0.07 -1.58
CA GLN A 419 8.71 -1.01 -0.48
C GLN A 419 7.48 -1.90 -0.62
N TYR A 420 6.33 -1.33 -0.97
CA TYR A 420 5.12 -2.09 -1.22
C TYR A 420 5.30 -3.12 -2.34
N ALA A 421 5.91 -2.75 -3.47
CA ALA A 421 6.16 -3.65 -4.60
C ALA A 421 7.04 -4.83 -4.18
N ARG A 422 8.21 -4.55 -3.58
CA ARG A 422 9.19 -5.57 -3.19
C ARG A 422 8.69 -6.49 -2.09
N GLY A 423 8.06 -5.93 -1.06
CA GLY A 423 7.58 -6.68 0.11
C GLY A 423 6.33 -7.53 -0.15
N SER A 424 5.56 -7.21 -1.20
CA SER A 424 4.34 -7.96 -1.57
C SER A 424 4.46 -8.78 -2.86
N MET A 425 5.56 -8.64 -3.58
CA MET A 425 5.76 -9.18 -4.93
C MET A 425 4.78 -8.64 -5.98
N ALA A 426 4.04 -7.56 -5.67
CA ALA A 426 3.22 -6.87 -6.65
C ALA A 426 4.10 -6.04 -7.60
N ARG A 427 3.64 -5.90 -8.85
CA ARG A 427 4.19 -4.90 -9.77
C ARG A 427 3.39 -3.62 -9.63
N ILE A 428 4.03 -2.56 -9.15
CA ILE A 428 3.42 -1.24 -8.99
C ILE A 428 4.04 -0.31 -10.03
N PHE A 429 3.22 0.21 -10.94
CA PHE A 429 3.68 1.03 -12.05
C PHE A 429 2.62 2.09 -12.42
N CYS A 430 3.02 3.09 -13.21
CA CYS A 430 2.09 4.02 -13.81
C CYS A 430 1.58 3.48 -15.17
N GLY A 431 0.27 3.33 -15.29
CA GLY A 431 -0.40 2.91 -16.52
C GLY A 431 -0.28 3.94 -17.63
N GLY A 432 -0.60 3.53 -18.87
CA GLY A 432 -0.58 4.44 -20.02
C GLY A 432 -1.58 5.59 -19.89
N ASP A 433 -2.61 5.44 -19.05
CA ASP A 433 -3.60 6.44 -18.71
C ASP A 433 -3.15 7.43 -17.61
N GLY A 434 -1.98 7.21 -17.03
CA GLY A 434 -1.42 8.02 -15.94
C GLY A 434 -1.87 7.59 -14.54
N ASN A 435 -2.70 6.56 -14.42
CA ASN A 435 -3.12 6.03 -13.12
C ASN A 435 -2.09 5.04 -12.57
N ILE A 436 -2.01 4.91 -11.24
CA ILE A 436 -1.18 3.87 -10.64
C ILE A 436 -1.91 2.52 -10.75
N VAL A 437 -1.18 1.49 -11.17
CA VAL A 437 -1.68 0.13 -11.29
C VAL A 437 -0.89 -0.77 -10.34
N VAL A 438 -1.60 -1.53 -9.53
CA VAL A 438 -1.07 -2.62 -8.72
C VAL A 438 -1.42 -3.92 -9.42
N SER A 439 -0.48 -4.53 -10.12
CA SER A 439 -0.61 -5.91 -10.58
C SER A 439 -0.15 -6.82 -9.44
N ALA A 440 -1.12 -7.32 -8.68
CA ALA A 440 -0.87 -8.22 -7.57
C ALA A 440 -0.25 -9.52 -8.07
N TRP A 441 0.48 -10.20 -7.19
CA TRP A 441 1.15 -11.46 -7.50
C TRP A 441 0.21 -12.52 -8.13
N ASP A 442 -1.02 -12.60 -7.64
CA ASP A 442 -2.04 -13.56 -8.06
C ASP A 442 -2.77 -13.18 -9.37
N TYR A 443 -2.43 -12.04 -9.97
CA TYR A 443 -3.03 -11.60 -11.22
C TYR A 443 -2.59 -12.45 -12.42
N TYR A 444 -3.44 -13.38 -12.87
CA TYR A 444 -3.14 -14.29 -13.97
C TYR A 444 -3.99 -13.98 -15.23
N PRO A 445 -3.54 -13.08 -16.12
CA PRO A 445 -4.29 -12.75 -17.33
C PRO A 445 -4.18 -13.84 -18.40
N THR A 446 -5.08 -13.79 -19.39
CA THR A 446 -4.96 -14.60 -20.60
C THR A 446 -3.65 -14.25 -21.33
N PRO A 447 -2.81 -15.24 -21.68
CA PRO A 447 -1.56 -14.97 -22.38
C PRO A 447 -1.75 -14.34 -23.76
N ILE A 448 -0.90 -13.37 -24.09
CA ILE A 448 -0.80 -12.74 -25.41
C ILE A 448 0.28 -13.48 -26.19
N THR A 449 -0.09 -14.04 -27.35
CA THR A 449 0.87 -14.74 -28.22
C THR A 449 1.52 -13.75 -29.17
N ALA A 450 2.84 -13.61 -29.06
CA ALA A 450 3.67 -12.86 -29.99
C ALA A 450 3.75 -13.55 -31.37
N PRO A 451 3.99 -12.80 -32.45
CA PRO A 451 4.20 -13.38 -33.78
C PRO A 451 5.46 -14.25 -33.80
N SER A 452 5.40 -15.38 -34.51
CA SER A 452 6.52 -16.32 -34.62
C SER A 452 7.57 -15.83 -35.61
N GLY A 453 8.86 -15.90 -35.24
CA GLY A 453 9.97 -15.77 -36.17
C GLY A 453 10.58 -14.37 -36.34
N ASP A 454 10.09 -13.36 -35.62
CA ASP A 454 10.58 -11.97 -35.65
C ASP A 454 11.38 -11.59 -34.39
N ILE A 455 12.16 -12.53 -33.84
CA ILE A 455 13.06 -12.22 -32.73
C ILE A 455 14.36 -11.63 -33.30
N ASP A 456 14.78 -10.48 -32.78
CA ASP A 456 16.04 -9.83 -33.16
C ASP A 456 17.21 -10.83 -33.01
N PRO A 457 18.03 -11.07 -34.05
CA PRO A 457 19.21 -11.95 -33.95
C PRO A 457 20.26 -11.48 -32.93
N ALA A 458 20.20 -10.22 -32.46
CA ALA A 458 21.03 -9.72 -31.38
C ALA A 458 20.55 -10.15 -29.98
N LEU A 459 19.38 -10.78 -29.87
CA LEU A 459 18.82 -11.19 -28.59
C LEU A 459 19.64 -12.31 -27.94
N GLU A 460 20.08 -12.07 -26.71
CA GLU A 460 20.80 -13.05 -25.90
C GLU A 460 19.85 -13.87 -25.03
N TRP A 461 19.97 -15.20 -25.09
CA TRP A 461 19.33 -16.11 -24.14
C TRP A 461 20.30 -16.37 -22.99
N GLY A 462 19.98 -15.85 -21.81
CA GLY A 462 20.88 -15.87 -20.65
C GLY A 462 20.17 -16.29 -19.37
N ALA A 463 20.88 -17.05 -18.53
CA ALA A 463 20.51 -17.21 -17.13
C ALA A 463 20.94 -15.95 -16.37
N ASP A 464 20.00 -15.38 -15.62
CA ASP A 464 20.31 -14.31 -14.68
C ASP A 464 20.99 -14.91 -13.45
N VAL A 465 22.34 -14.88 -13.44
CA VAL A 465 23.13 -15.47 -12.34
C VAL A 465 22.89 -14.72 -11.02
N ASP A 466 22.56 -13.42 -11.11
CA ASP A 466 22.23 -12.59 -9.96
C ASP A 466 20.77 -12.82 -9.49
N GLY A 467 19.90 -13.35 -10.35
CA GLY A 467 18.54 -13.79 -10.02
C GLY A 467 18.43 -15.03 -9.13
N ALA A 468 19.54 -15.77 -8.91
CA ALA A 468 19.56 -16.92 -8.01
C ALA A 468 19.63 -16.49 -6.53
N ILE A 469 18.46 -16.29 -5.91
CA ILE A 469 18.35 -15.84 -4.52
C ILE A 469 18.69 -17.00 -3.57
N ALA A 470 19.92 -17.01 -3.04
CA ALA A 470 20.39 -18.03 -2.10
C ALA A 470 19.81 -17.87 -0.67
N GLY A 471 19.25 -16.70 -0.34
CA GLY A 471 18.57 -16.42 0.92
C GLY A 471 17.97 -15.01 0.93
N ALA A 472 16.97 -14.82 1.78
CA ALA A 472 16.23 -13.57 1.92
C ALA A 472 15.95 -13.26 3.39
N LYS A 473 15.84 -11.97 3.69
CA LYS A 473 15.55 -11.43 5.01
C LYS A 473 14.47 -10.36 4.91
N MET A 474 13.44 -10.49 5.73
CA MET A 474 12.35 -9.52 5.82
C MET A 474 12.35 -8.86 7.20
N THR A 475 12.28 -7.53 7.21
CA THR A 475 12.19 -6.73 8.45
C THR A 475 10.82 -6.07 8.54
N PHE A 476 10.06 -6.39 9.58
CA PHE A 476 8.71 -5.88 9.81
C PHE A 476 8.72 -4.51 10.51
N PRO A 477 7.61 -3.73 10.46
CA PRO A 477 7.54 -2.38 11.04
C PRO A 477 7.73 -2.36 12.57
N ASP A 478 7.46 -3.48 13.25
CA ASP A 478 7.71 -3.67 14.69
C ASP A 478 9.18 -3.98 15.03
N GLY A 479 10.05 -4.10 14.01
CA GLY A 479 11.46 -4.44 14.14
C GLY A 479 11.74 -5.94 14.23
N SER A 480 10.71 -6.80 14.19
CA SER A 480 10.93 -8.23 14.07
C SER A 480 11.49 -8.59 12.70
N VAL A 481 12.28 -9.67 12.65
CA VAL A 481 12.99 -10.10 11.44
C VAL A 481 12.70 -11.57 11.17
N TYR A 482 12.48 -11.91 9.91
CA TYR A 482 12.46 -13.27 9.41
C TYR A 482 13.55 -13.47 8.37
N SER A 483 14.19 -14.64 8.34
CA SER A 483 15.23 -14.95 7.37
C SER A 483 15.20 -16.42 6.98
N THR A 484 15.54 -16.70 5.72
CA THR A 484 15.56 -18.05 5.15
C THR A 484 16.70 -18.17 4.14
N GLY A 485 17.32 -19.36 4.02
CA GLY A 485 18.47 -19.59 3.15
C GLY A 485 19.83 -19.08 3.68
N THR A 486 20.80 -18.89 2.77
CA THR A 486 22.21 -18.56 3.03
C THR A 486 22.72 -17.27 2.36
N GLY A 487 21.83 -16.49 1.73
CA GLY A 487 22.06 -15.15 1.17
C GLY A 487 21.23 -14.05 1.87
N GLU A 488 21.38 -12.79 1.44
CA GLU A 488 20.79 -11.60 2.10
C GLU A 488 20.00 -10.70 1.12
N LEU A 489 19.02 -11.23 0.38
CA LEU A 489 18.03 -10.35 -0.26
C LEU A 489 17.19 -9.67 0.83
N GLU A 490 17.33 -8.36 0.99
CA GLU A 490 16.53 -7.60 1.96
C GLU A 490 15.17 -7.23 1.36
N LEU A 491 14.11 -7.62 2.08
CA LEU A 491 12.71 -7.36 1.76
C LEU A 491 12.06 -6.51 2.86
N PRO A 492 11.28 -5.48 2.50
CA PRO A 492 10.51 -4.71 3.47
C PRO A 492 9.28 -5.52 3.93
N GLY A 493 9.03 -5.54 5.24
CA GLY A 493 7.84 -6.18 5.81
C GLY A 493 6.61 -5.30 5.63
N VAL A 494 5.91 -5.46 4.51
CA VAL A 494 4.70 -4.67 4.18
C VAL A 494 3.41 -5.46 4.37
N LEU A 495 3.48 -6.78 4.54
CA LEU A 495 2.35 -7.68 4.76
C LEU A 495 2.31 -8.15 6.22
N SER A 496 1.26 -8.89 6.59
CA SER A 496 1.22 -9.57 7.90
C SER A 496 2.47 -10.45 8.11
N ALA A 497 2.84 -10.71 9.36
CA ALA A 497 4.00 -11.53 9.66
C ALA A 497 3.93 -12.94 9.04
N GLU A 498 2.73 -13.49 8.89
CA GLU A 498 2.48 -14.77 8.23
C GLU A 498 2.72 -14.65 6.71
N ASN A 499 2.01 -13.74 6.05
CA ASN A 499 2.12 -13.53 4.61
C ASN A 499 3.53 -13.09 4.16
N GLY A 500 4.21 -12.28 4.99
CA GLY A 500 5.58 -11.85 4.73
C GLY A 500 6.59 -12.98 4.79
N ARG A 501 6.39 -13.97 5.68
CA ARG A 501 7.21 -15.19 5.72
C ARG A 501 7.04 -16.01 4.46
N ASP A 502 5.80 -16.18 4.00
CA ASP A 502 5.49 -16.89 2.76
C ASP A 502 6.17 -16.23 1.55
N VAL A 503 6.11 -14.90 1.44
CA VAL A 503 6.83 -14.16 0.39
C VAL A 503 8.34 -14.37 0.48
N THR A 504 8.90 -14.35 1.69
CA THR A 504 10.34 -14.52 1.91
C THR A 504 10.80 -15.94 1.52
N ASP A 505 10.08 -16.97 1.96
CA ASP A 505 10.37 -18.37 1.61
C ASP A 505 10.23 -18.60 0.10
N TRP A 506 9.15 -18.06 -0.48
CA TRP A 506 8.90 -18.18 -1.91
C TRP A 506 9.99 -17.52 -2.78
N ARG A 507 10.51 -16.35 -2.40
CA ARG A 507 11.59 -15.69 -3.14
C ARG A 507 12.87 -16.51 -3.22
N VAL A 508 13.19 -17.26 -2.16
CA VAL A 508 14.36 -18.15 -2.13
C VAL A 508 14.10 -19.42 -2.95
N LEU A 509 12.88 -19.96 -2.93
CA LEU A 509 12.55 -21.25 -3.56
C LEU A 509 12.19 -21.14 -5.05
N SER A 510 11.55 -20.05 -5.47
CA SER A 510 11.11 -19.87 -6.87
C SER A 510 12.23 -19.53 -7.86
N GLY A 511 13.47 -19.36 -7.37
CA GLY A 511 14.71 -19.31 -8.17
C GLY A 511 14.65 -18.43 -9.42
N GLY A 512 14.90 -17.12 -9.27
CA GLY A 512 14.90 -16.14 -10.37
C GLY A 512 16.02 -16.28 -11.43
N GLY A 513 16.79 -17.36 -11.41
CA GLY A 513 17.91 -17.61 -12.34
C GLY A 513 17.57 -18.45 -13.57
N MET A 514 16.29 -18.67 -13.86
CA MET A 514 15.90 -19.43 -15.05
C MET A 514 16.30 -18.66 -16.33
N PRO A 515 16.94 -19.32 -17.32
CA PRO A 515 17.26 -18.69 -18.58
C PRO A 515 16.04 -18.07 -19.28
N ARG A 516 16.17 -16.81 -19.68
CA ARG A 516 15.07 -16.04 -20.28
C ARG A 516 15.51 -15.24 -21.49
N PHE A 517 14.52 -14.74 -22.22
CA PHE A 517 14.68 -13.58 -23.07
C PHE A 517 14.45 -12.35 -22.20
N PRO A 518 15.53 -11.66 -21.76
CA PRO A 518 15.38 -10.49 -20.93
C PRO A 518 14.54 -9.45 -21.66
N ASP A 519 14.86 -9.17 -22.93
CA ASP A 519 14.21 -8.12 -23.73
C ASP A 519 13.66 -8.68 -25.05
N ALA A 520 12.35 -8.60 -25.26
CA ALA A 520 11.71 -9.04 -26.50
C ALA A 520 11.28 -7.83 -27.34
N THR A 521 12.03 -7.54 -28.42
CA THR A 521 11.78 -6.39 -29.31
C THR A 521 10.98 -6.80 -30.55
N TYR A 522 9.93 -6.03 -30.85
CA TYR A 522 9.06 -6.21 -32.01
C TYR A 522 8.94 -4.92 -32.81
N HIS A 523 9.11 -5.02 -34.14
CA HIS A 523 8.85 -3.93 -35.07
C HIS A 523 7.41 -4.01 -35.60
N LEU A 524 6.50 -3.26 -34.99
CA LEU A 524 5.05 -3.39 -35.21
C LEU A 524 4.60 -3.01 -36.64
N LEU A 525 5.39 -2.19 -37.36
CA LEU A 525 5.09 -1.87 -38.77
C LEU A 525 5.23 -3.09 -39.69
N ASN A 526 6.06 -4.07 -39.33
CA ASN A 526 6.26 -5.30 -40.13
C ASN A 526 5.17 -6.35 -39.91
N LEU A 527 4.35 -6.21 -38.86
CA LEU A 527 3.32 -7.18 -38.48
C LEU A 527 1.99 -6.93 -39.21
N SER A 528 1.02 -7.86 -39.15
CA SER A 528 -0.35 -7.53 -39.56
C SER A 528 -1.01 -6.53 -38.61
N ASP A 529 -2.03 -5.80 -39.06
CA ASP A 529 -2.73 -4.81 -38.21
C ASP A 529 -3.32 -5.43 -36.94
N ALA A 530 -3.74 -6.70 -37.01
CA ALA A 530 -4.29 -7.43 -35.87
C ALA A 530 -3.19 -7.82 -34.86
N GLU A 531 -2.04 -8.29 -35.34
CA GLU A 531 -0.89 -8.64 -34.48
C GLU A 531 -0.28 -7.41 -33.82
N ALA A 532 -0.08 -6.34 -34.59
CA ALA A 532 0.41 -5.06 -34.06
C ALA A 532 -0.54 -4.49 -33.00
N ALA A 533 -1.86 -4.55 -33.24
CA ALA A 533 -2.84 -4.13 -32.24
C ALA A 533 -2.84 -5.02 -30.99
N ALA A 534 -2.69 -6.34 -31.13
CA ALA A 534 -2.65 -7.26 -30.00
C ALA A 534 -1.42 -7.03 -29.11
N LEU A 535 -0.23 -6.87 -29.72
CA LEU A 535 0.99 -6.51 -28.98
C LEU A 535 0.89 -5.12 -28.36
N ALA A 536 0.37 -4.14 -29.09
CA ALA A 536 0.20 -2.79 -28.56
C ALA A 536 -0.80 -2.73 -27.38
N LEU A 537 -1.67 -3.72 -27.21
CA LEU A 537 -2.54 -3.83 -26.03
C LEU A 537 -1.87 -4.51 -24.83
N ALA A 538 -0.71 -5.13 -25.00
CA ALA A 538 0.06 -5.65 -23.89
C ALA A 538 0.58 -4.48 -23.03
N ASP A 539 0.53 -4.70 -21.72
CA ASP A 539 1.03 -3.76 -20.71
C ASP A 539 1.75 -4.53 -19.59
N VAL A 540 2.37 -3.81 -18.66
CA VAL A 540 3.06 -4.39 -17.52
C VAL A 540 2.13 -5.32 -16.73
N GLY A 541 2.63 -6.51 -16.36
CA GLY A 541 1.86 -7.59 -15.75
C GLY A 541 1.18 -8.53 -16.75
N SER A 542 1.19 -8.23 -18.05
CA SER A 542 0.69 -9.15 -19.09
C SER A 542 1.59 -10.38 -19.21
N VAL A 543 1.01 -11.53 -19.53
CA VAL A 543 1.76 -12.75 -19.87
C VAL A 543 2.02 -12.78 -21.37
N LEU A 544 3.28 -12.68 -21.78
CA LEU A 544 3.72 -12.76 -23.17
C LEU A 544 4.19 -14.18 -23.48
N VAL A 545 3.72 -14.75 -24.58
CA VAL A 545 4.17 -16.05 -25.10
C VAL A 545 4.86 -15.83 -26.42
N VAL A 546 6.13 -16.23 -26.51
CA VAL A 546 6.94 -16.14 -27.72
C VAL A 546 7.02 -17.53 -28.37
N PRO A 547 6.29 -17.79 -29.48
CA PRO A 547 6.27 -19.07 -30.16
C PRO A 547 7.37 -19.16 -31.24
N GLY A 548 7.62 -20.38 -31.73
CA GLY A 548 8.47 -20.61 -32.89
C GLY A 548 9.96 -20.42 -32.61
N LEU A 549 10.38 -20.65 -31.37
CA LEU A 549 11.77 -20.52 -30.96
C LEU A 549 12.68 -21.52 -31.67
N PRO A 550 13.96 -21.17 -31.95
CA PRO A 550 14.92 -22.06 -32.57
C PRO A 550 15.09 -23.37 -31.78
N GLY A 551 15.29 -24.49 -32.48
CA GLY A 551 15.44 -25.81 -31.86
C GLY A 551 16.68 -25.99 -30.97
N GLN A 552 17.57 -24.99 -30.93
CA GLN A 552 18.69 -24.91 -29.99
C GLN A 552 18.23 -24.57 -28.57
N LEU A 553 17.05 -23.98 -28.40
CA LEU A 553 16.49 -23.63 -27.10
C LEU A 553 15.72 -24.82 -26.49
N PRO A 554 15.57 -24.88 -25.15
CA PRO A 554 14.93 -26.03 -24.48
C PRO A 554 13.47 -26.25 -24.85
N SER A 555 12.80 -25.23 -25.41
CA SER A 555 11.39 -25.26 -25.79
C SER A 555 11.18 -24.50 -27.09
N SER A 556 10.17 -24.92 -27.87
CA SER A 556 9.72 -24.20 -29.08
C SER A 556 8.89 -22.95 -28.76
N SER A 557 8.60 -22.69 -27.49
CA SER A 557 7.93 -21.48 -27.01
C SER A 557 8.35 -21.13 -25.58
N GLN A 558 8.40 -19.85 -25.25
CA GLN A 558 8.65 -19.36 -23.89
C GLN A 558 7.55 -18.39 -23.46
N SER A 559 7.14 -18.47 -22.19
CA SER A 559 6.26 -17.52 -21.52
C SER A 559 7.06 -16.66 -20.53
N GLY A 560 6.64 -15.41 -20.37
CA GLY A 560 7.16 -14.49 -19.37
C GLY A 560 6.13 -13.42 -19.01
N ILE A 561 6.28 -12.80 -17.85
CA ILE A 561 5.47 -11.66 -17.42
C ILE A 561 6.19 -10.39 -17.85
N ALA A 562 5.51 -9.48 -18.54
CA ALA A 562 6.07 -8.17 -18.87
C ALA A 562 6.28 -7.33 -17.61
N ASP A 563 7.52 -6.98 -17.30
CA ASP A 563 7.89 -6.14 -16.16
C ASP A 563 8.00 -4.68 -16.58
N SER A 564 8.56 -4.44 -17.76
CA SER A 564 8.67 -3.11 -18.32
C SER A 564 8.47 -3.14 -19.84
N LEU A 565 8.25 -1.97 -20.40
CA LEU A 565 8.20 -1.79 -21.84
C LEU A 565 8.87 -0.48 -22.25
N VAL A 566 9.53 -0.53 -23.40
CA VAL A 566 10.02 0.63 -24.14
C VAL A 566 9.27 0.68 -25.46
N GLU A 567 8.62 1.80 -25.74
CA GLU A 567 7.88 2.02 -26.98
C GLU A 567 8.46 3.22 -27.73
N THR A 568 8.83 3.00 -28.99
CA THR A 568 9.49 4.00 -29.82
C THR A 568 8.66 4.30 -31.07
N TYR A 569 8.29 5.57 -31.27
CA TYR A 569 7.60 6.04 -32.46
C TYR A 569 8.51 6.94 -33.29
N GLY A 570 8.61 6.66 -34.59
CA GLY A 570 9.38 7.43 -35.57
C GLY A 570 8.67 7.48 -36.92
N ALA A 571 9.25 8.19 -37.89
CA ALA A 571 8.66 8.34 -39.23
C ALA A 571 8.39 6.98 -39.91
N ASP A 572 9.35 6.06 -39.77
CA ASP A 572 9.30 4.70 -40.33
C ASP A 572 9.56 3.65 -39.23
N VAL A 573 9.27 3.99 -37.96
CA VAL A 573 9.57 3.14 -36.81
C VAL A 573 8.36 3.09 -35.87
N TRP A 574 7.95 1.88 -35.50
CA TRP A 574 7.11 1.63 -34.34
C TRP A 574 7.62 0.37 -33.67
N ASP A 575 8.48 0.55 -32.66
CA ASP A 575 9.10 -0.54 -31.93
C ASP A 575 8.49 -0.66 -30.55
N MET A 576 8.33 -1.92 -30.12
CA MET A 576 7.91 -2.26 -28.77
C MET A 576 8.87 -3.32 -28.22
N GLU A 577 9.55 -2.97 -27.15
CA GLU A 577 10.47 -3.83 -26.42
C GLU A 577 9.85 -4.14 -25.07
N PHE A 578 9.80 -5.43 -24.70
CA PHE A 578 9.30 -5.88 -23.42
C PHE A 578 10.43 -6.50 -22.61
N THR A 579 10.71 -5.98 -21.43
CA THR A 579 11.52 -6.71 -20.46
C THR A 579 10.61 -7.70 -19.73
N THR A 580 10.97 -8.98 -19.71
CA THR A 580 10.11 -10.03 -19.11
C THR A 580 10.79 -10.81 -18.01
N SER A 581 10.07 -11.11 -16.92
CA SER A 581 10.48 -12.09 -15.90
C SER A 581 9.87 -13.46 -16.16
N PRO A 582 10.49 -14.54 -15.65
CA PRO A 582 9.85 -15.85 -15.65
C PRO A 582 8.47 -15.76 -14.99
N ASP A 583 7.52 -16.57 -15.44
CA ASP A 583 6.26 -16.73 -14.72
C ASP A 583 6.38 -17.89 -13.72
N PRO A 584 6.76 -17.63 -12.45
CA PRO A 584 6.92 -18.67 -11.45
C PRO A 584 5.59 -19.35 -11.07
N ARG A 585 4.44 -18.87 -11.59
CA ARG A 585 3.14 -19.50 -11.39
C ARG A 585 2.94 -20.74 -12.26
N ASP A 586 3.79 -20.94 -13.26
CA ASP A 586 3.80 -22.18 -14.02
C ASP A 586 4.18 -23.38 -13.15
N ASP A 587 4.89 -23.16 -12.03
CA ASP A 587 5.28 -24.20 -11.06
C ASP A 587 4.26 -24.42 -9.94
N LEU A 588 3.18 -23.65 -9.89
CA LEU A 588 2.20 -23.71 -8.80
C LEU A 588 1.18 -24.84 -8.97
N LEU A 589 0.77 -25.40 -7.82
CA LEU A 589 -0.41 -26.24 -7.76
C LEU A 589 -1.66 -25.36 -7.77
N ILE A 590 -2.50 -25.51 -8.79
CA ILE A 590 -3.79 -24.80 -8.88
C ILE A 590 -4.93 -25.79 -8.74
N VAL A 591 -5.64 -25.71 -7.61
CA VAL A 591 -6.78 -26.60 -7.34
C VAL A 591 -7.87 -26.38 -8.40
N GLY A 592 -8.26 -27.47 -9.06
CA GLY A 592 -9.28 -27.46 -10.12
C GLY A 592 -8.76 -27.21 -11.53
N ASP A 593 -7.47 -26.92 -11.72
CA ASP A 593 -6.84 -26.85 -13.04
C ASP A 593 -6.51 -28.26 -13.56
N ALA A 594 -6.86 -28.57 -14.81
CA ALA A 594 -6.67 -29.91 -15.38
C ALA A 594 -5.19 -30.28 -15.61
N THR A 595 -4.30 -29.30 -15.65
CA THR A 595 -2.85 -29.46 -15.86
C THR A 595 -2.08 -29.19 -14.57
N ARG A 596 -2.41 -28.11 -13.87
CA ARG A 596 -1.72 -27.64 -12.66
C ARG A 596 -2.37 -28.10 -11.37
N GLY A 597 -3.53 -28.75 -11.41
CA GLY A 597 -4.18 -29.39 -10.26
C GLY A 597 -3.77 -30.85 -10.06
N VAL A 598 -2.80 -31.35 -10.84
CA VAL A 598 -2.35 -32.74 -10.77
C VAL A 598 -1.29 -32.90 -9.67
N VAL A 599 -1.71 -33.47 -8.55
CA VAL A 599 -0.88 -33.75 -7.38
C VAL A 599 0.26 -34.72 -7.72
N GLY A 600 1.46 -34.47 -7.19
CA GLY A 600 2.66 -35.29 -7.43
C GLY A 600 3.41 -34.96 -8.73
N SER A 601 3.03 -33.87 -9.41
CA SER A 601 3.73 -33.38 -10.62
C SER A 601 4.86 -32.38 -10.30
N GLY A 602 5.41 -32.39 -9.07
CA GLY A 602 6.44 -31.42 -8.66
C GLY A 602 5.92 -30.00 -8.47
N ARG A 603 4.60 -29.80 -8.33
CA ARG A 603 4.00 -28.47 -8.18
C ARG A 603 4.17 -27.93 -6.76
N MET A 604 4.38 -26.63 -6.62
CA MET A 604 4.65 -25.97 -5.35
C MET A 604 3.42 -25.24 -4.78
N ALA A 605 3.42 -25.04 -3.46
CA ALA A 605 2.49 -24.14 -2.79
C ALA A 605 2.81 -22.68 -3.15
N GLY A 606 1.80 -21.88 -3.51
CA GLY A 606 2.00 -20.46 -3.82
C GLY A 606 2.11 -19.59 -2.58
N PRO A 607 2.77 -18.42 -2.68
CA PRO A 607 2.76 -17.45 -1.60
C PRO A 607 1.37 -16.81 -1.49
N LEU A 608 1.01 -16.35 -0.29
CA LEU A 608 -0.28 -15.67 -0.03
C LEU A 608 -1.51 -16.57 -0.30
N GLY A 609 -1.34 -17.89 -0.17
CA GLY A 609 -2.43 -18.86 -0.28
C GLY A 609 -3.49 -18.71 0.82
N PRO A 610 -4.62 -19.45 0.73
CA PRO A 610 -5.63 -19.42 1.79
C PRO A 610 -4.99 -19.78 3.13
N VAL A 611 -5.15 -18.91 4.13
CA VAL A 611 -4.68 -19.11 5.51
C VAL A 611 -5.18 -20.47 6.00
N ILE A 612 -4.30 -21.47 6.00
CA ILE A 612 -4.58 -22.75 6.64
C ILE A 612 -4.30 -22.50 8.13
N PRO A 613 -5.32 -22.54 9.01
CA PRO A 613 -5.18 -22.10 10.39
C PRO A 613 -4.03 -22.84 11.09
N SER A 614 -2.92 -22.11 11.28
CA SER A 614 -1.82 -22.23 12.25
C SER A 614 -1.29 -23.59 12.72
N GLU A 615 -1.63 -24.72 12.11
CA GLU A 615 -1.04 -26.04 12.42
C GLU A 615 -0.69 -26.85 11.15
N GLY A 616 -0.82 -26.26 9.96
CA GLY A 616 -0.52 -26.91 8.68
C GLY A 616 0.96 -26.80 8.28
N THR A 617 1.60 -27.95 8.04
CA THR A 617 3.03 -28.11 7.72
C THR A 617 3.47 -27.58 6.34
N VAL A 618 2.59 -26.91 5.58
CA VAL A 618 2.87 -26.50 4.19
C VAL A 618 3.25 -25.04 4.15
N ARG A 619 4.49 -24.75 3.77
CA ARG A 619 5.01 -23.42 3.51
C ARG A 619 4.92 -23.07 2.03
N ALA A 620 4.92 -21.78 1.71
CA ALA A 620 5.10 -21.35 0.33
C ALA A 620 6.39 -21.93 -0.26
N GLY A 621 6.29 -22.50 -1.45
CA GLY A 621 7.39 -23.19 -2.12
C GLY A 621 7.56 -24.67 -1.76
N ASP A 622 6.81 -25.21 -0.79
CA ASP A 622 6.82 -26.65 -0.54
C ASP A 622 6.19 -27.41 -1.72
N GLU A 623 6.79 -28.54 -2.10
CA GLU A 623 6.22 -29.45 -3.10
C GLU A 623 4.93 -30.07 -2.55
N ILE A 624 3.83 -29.93 -3.31
CA ILE A 624 2.54 -30.53 -2.96
C ILE A 624 2.42 -31.92 -3.57
N ASP A 625 2.75 -32.92 -2.77
CA ASP A 625 2.46 -34.32 -3.07
C ASP A 625 1.13 -34.80 -2.46
N ALA A 626 0.75 -36.03 -2.81
CA ALA A 626 -0.50 -36.61 -2.33
C ALA A 626 -0.48 -36.91 -0.83
N ALA A 627 0.69 -37.17 -0.25
CA ALA A 627 0.81 -37.45 1.17
C ALA A 627 0.62 -36.17 2.00
N LEU A 628 1.20 -35.05 1.56
CA LEU A 628 1.07 -33.73 2.16
C LEU A 628 -0.36 -33.22 2.08
N LEU A 629 -0.99 -33.30 0.89
CA LEU A 629 -2.38 -32.87 0.72
C LEU A 629 -3.34 -33.72 1.57
N ASN A 630 -3.14 -35.04 1.64
CA ASN A 630 -3.93 -35.91 2.52
C ASN A 630 -3.63 -35.67 4.01
N GLY A 631 -2.41 -35.26 4.38
CA GLY A 631 -2.09 -34.88 5.75
C GLY A 631 -2.80 -33.60 6.19
N VAL A 632 -2.94 -32.63 5.30
CA VAL A 632 -3.53 -31.30 5.59
C VAL A 632 -5.05 -31.29 5.47
N ALA A 633 -5.61 -31.98 4.46
CA ALA A 633 -7.06 -32.04 4.25
C ALA A 633 -7.80 -32.83 5.35
N TYR A 634 -7.10 -33.67 6.11
CA TYR A 634 -7.68 -34.59 7.08
C TYR A 634 -7.21 -34.31 8.51
N ALA A 635 -7.52 -33.11 9.04
CA ALA A 635 -7.54 -32.86 10.48
C ALA A 635 -8.82 -33.39 11.17
N GLY A 636 -9.68 -34.10 10.44
CA GLY A 636 -10.98 -34.64 10.91
C GLY A 636 -11.24 -36.08 10.43
N VAL A 637 -12.52 -36.51 10.48
CA VAL A 637 -13.00 -37.90 10.31
C VAL A 637 -12.39 -38.61 9.10
N GLU A 638 -11.61 -39.67 9.35
CA GLU A 638 -11.03 -40.53 8.33
C GLU A 638 -12.05 -41.63 7.95
N ILE A 639 -12.47 -41.70 6.68
CA ILE A 639 -13.35 -42.78 6.20
C ILE A 639 -12.52 -43.81 5.45
N ARG A 640 -12.59 -45.07 5.88
CA ARG A 640 -11.97 -46.19 5.17
C ARG A 640 -13.02 -47.14 4.66
N THR A 641 -12.80 -47.68 3.47
CA THR A 641 -13.70 -48.64 2.85
C THR A 641 -12.95 -49.89 2.44
N GLY A 642 -13.68 -50.99 2.26
CA GLY A 642 -13.11 -52.21 1.74
C GLY A 642 -14.17 -53.27 1.47
N SER A 643 -13.72 -54.44 1.07
CA SER A 643 -14.58 -55.60 0.91
C SER A 643 -13.93 -56.85 1.45
N LEU A 644 -14.76 -57.81 1.85
CA LEU A 644 -14.34 -59.13 2.32
C LEU A 644 -15.39 -60.16 1.90
N SER A 645 -14.99 -61.43 1.77
CA SER A 645 -15.95 -62.52 1.52
C SER A 645 -16.11 -63.39 2.76
N ILE A 646 -17.35 -63.70 3.15
CA ILE A 646 -17.67 -64.67 4.20
C ILE A 646 -18.45 -65.81 3.58
N THR A 647 -18.00 -67.05 3.78
CA THR A 647 -18.79 -68.26 3.47
C THR A 647 -19.61 -68.63 4.70
N PRO A 648 -20.94 -68.38 4.73
CA PRO A 648 -21.75 -68.61 5.91
C PRO A 648 -21.99 -70.10 6.17
N VAL A 649 -22.22 -70.45 7.43
CA VAL A 649 -22.85 -71.72 7.79
C VAL A 649 -24.37 -71.52 7.80
N ALA A 650 -25.11 -72.36 7.08
CA ALA A 650 -26.56 -72.24 6.95
C ALA A 650 -27.24 -72.20 8.33
N ASN A 651 -28.11 -71.20 8.53
CA ASN A 651 -28.85 -70.95 9.77
C ASN A 651 -27.94 -70.80 11.01
N THR A 652 -26.71 -70.32 10.84
CA THR A 652 -25.78 -70.00 11.93
C THR A 652 -25.07 -68.67 11.69
N PRO A 653 -25.04 -67.72 12.66
CA PRO A 653 -24.24 -66.50 12.52
C PRO A 653 -22.77 -66.83 12.32
N THR A 654 -22.17 -66.33 11.24
CA THR A 654 -20.78 -66.57 10.85
C THR A 654 -20.03 -65.24 10.81
N SER A 655 -18.77 -65.20 11.26
CA SER A 655 -17.98 -63.97 11.32
C SER A 655 -16.57 -64.08 10.74
N VAL A 656 -16.03 -62.92 10.39
CA VAL A 656 -14.64 -62.70 9.94
C VAL A 656 -14.11 -61.41 10.57
N ALA A 657 -12.86 -61.44 11.02
CA ALA A 657 -12.14 -60.26 11.47
C ALA A 657 -11.61 -59.44 10.29
N VAL A 658 -11.77 -58.12 10.35
CA VAL A 658 -11.30 -57.13 9.37
C VAL A 658 -10.20 -56.31 10.00
N THR A 659 -9.10 -56.12 9.28
CA THR A 659 -7.96 -55.31 9.74
C THR A 659 -7.91 -54.01 8.94
N PHE A 660 -7.78 -52.89 9.63
CA PHE A 660 -7.49 -51.60 9.00
C PHE A 660 -5.99 -51.51 8.71
N THR A 661 -5.62 -51.21 7.46
CA THR A 661 -4.22 -50.95 7.09
C THR A 661 -4.13 -49.62 6.35
N PRO A 662 -3.46 -48.59 6.92
CA PRO A 662 -2.89 -48.51 8.29
C PRO A 662 -3.94 -48.62 9.43
N ALA A 663 -3.55 -48.63 10.70
CA ALA A 663 -4.53 -48.52 11.79
C ALA A 663 -5.07 -47.07 11.91
N TYR A 664 -6.28 -46.89 12.44
CA TYR A 664 -6.78 -45.58 12.84
C TYR A 664 -6.07 -45.06 14.10
N ALA A 665 -5.90 -43.74 14.22
CA ALA A 665 -5.37 -43.10 15.43
C ALA A 665 -6.34 -43.22 16.63
N VAL A 666 -7.66 -43.20 16.38
CA VAL A 666 -8.74 -43.39 17.37
C VAL A 666 -9.76 -44.38 16.79
N ALA A 667 -10.39 -45.20 17.64
CA ALA A 667 -11.34 -46.20 17.14
C ALA A 667 -12.52 -45.50 16.41
N PRO A 668 -12.92 -45.98 15.22
CA PRO A 668 -14.00 -45.37 14.46
C PRO A 668 -15.33 -45.47 15.23
N THR A 669 -16.18 -44.47 15.06
CA THR A 669 -17.47 -44.36 15.76
C THR A 669 -18.57 -45.18 15.08
N ALA A 670 -18.45 -45.41 13.78
CA ALA A 670 -19.42 -46.19 13.01
C ALA A 670 -18.74 -47.11 11.99
N VAL A 671 -19.32 -48.30 11.81
CA VAL A 671 -19.00 -49.21 10.71
C VAL A 671 -20.29 -49.67 10.06
N VAL A 672 -20.41 -49.45 8.74
CA VAL A 672 -21.55 -49.89 7.93
C VAL A 672 -21.14 -51.09 7.08
N LEU A 673 -21.97 -52.13 7.06
CA LEU A 673 -21.81 -53.29 6.19
C LEU A 673 -22.93 -53.35 5.16
N THR A 674 -22.60 -53.69 3.92
CA THR A 674 -23.57 -53.92 2.85
C THR A 674 -23.20 -55.19 2.08
N PRO A 675 -24.12 -56.14 1.88
CA PRO A 675 -23.83 -57.33 1.10
C PRO A 675 -23.89 -57.00 -0.39
N ALA A 676 -22.81 -57.29 -1.12
CA ALA A 676 -22.71 -57.02 -2.56
C ALA A 676 -23.30 -58.16 -3.42
N THR A 677 -23.40 -59.38 -2.86
CA THR A 677 -23.88 -60.56 -3.61
C THR A 677 -24.84 -61.41 -2.76
N GLY A 678 -26.15 -61.31 -3.01
CA GLY A 678 -27.15 -62.16 -2.36
C GLY A 678 -28.58 -61.93 -2.87
N ALA A 679 -29.39 -63.00 -2.91
CA ALA A 679 -30.84 -62.88 -3.07
C ALA A 679 -31.47 -62.41 -1.74
N ILE A 680 -32.34 -61.42 -1.80
CA ILE A 680 -32.88 -60.63 -0.66
C ILE A 680 -33.54 -61.52 0.43
N ASN A 681 -33.94 -62.74 0.11
CA ASN A 681 -34.66 -63.63 1.03
C ASN A 681 -33.76 -64.60 1.82
N GLU A 682 -32.46 -64.64 1.54
CA GLU A 682 -31.54 -65.62 2.12
C GLU A 682 -30.66 -65.05 3.24
N ILE A 683 -30.36 -63.74 3.20
CA ILE A 683 -29.61 -63.05 4.25
C ILE A 683 -30.60 -62.55 5.29
N GLN A 684 -30.48 -63.07 6.51
CA GLN A 684 -31.40 -62.82 7.61
C GLN A 684 -30.87 -61.78 8.60
N GLY A 685 -29.56 -61.46 8.54
CA GLY A 685 -28.97 -60.40 9.36
C GLY A 685 -27.50 -60.11 9.04
N LEU A 686 -27.09 -58.88 9.31
CA LEU A 686 -25.71 -58.39 9.24
C LEU A 686 -25.41 -57.59 10.50
N GLY A 687 -24.17 -57.64 10.98
CA GLY A 687 -23.76 -56.90 12.16
C GLY A 687 -22.26 -56.70 12.25
N VAL A 688 -21.87 -55.72 13.06
CA VAL A 688 -20.47 -55.43 13.38
C VAL A 688 -20.31 -55.47 14.89
N THR A 689 -19.20 -56.04 15.36
CA THR A 689 -18.80 -56.00 16.77
C THR A 689 -17.31 -55.73 16.89
N ALA A 690 -16.83 -55.44 18.10
CA ALA A 690 -15.40 -55.30 18.41
C ALA A 690 -14.67 -54.26 17.55
N ILE A 691 -15.30 -53.09 17.33
CA ILE A 691 -14.70 -51.98 16.62
C ILE A 691 -13.56 -51.40 17.47
N GLY A 692 -12.35 -51.38 16.90
CA GLY A 692 -11.16 -50.81 17.52
C GLY A 692 -10.30 -50.09 16.48
N THR A 693 -9.19 -49.50 16.92
CA THR A 693 -8.26 -48.75 16.05
C THR A 693 -7.66 -49.60 14.92
N THR A 694 -7.50 -50.90 15.15
CA THR A 694 -6.85 -51.82 14.20
C THR A 694 -7.83 -52.63 13.35
N GLY A 695 -9.14 -52.60 13.64
CA GLY A 695 -10.10 -53.44 12.93
C GLY A 695 -11.46 -53.57 13.59
N PHE A 696 -12.27 -54.48 13.06
CA PHE A 696 -13.57 -54.88 13.61
C PHE A 696 -13.92 -56.32 13.22
N THR A 697 -14.99 -56.89 13.78
CA THR A 697 -15.52 -58.20 13.40
C THR A 697 -16.82 -58.05 12.63
N ALA A 698 -16.85 -58.54 11.39
CA ALA A 698 -18.03 -58.57 10.53
C ALA A 698 -18.83 -59.87 10.76
N TRP A 699 -20.15 -59.77 10.85
CA TRP A 699 -21.07 -60.89 11.03
C TRP A 699 -22.09 -60.98 9.89
N ILE A 700 -22.42 -62.20 9.48
CA ILE A 700 -23.52 -62.51 8.56
C ILE A 700 -24.33 -63.71 9.07
N TYR A 701 -25.65 -63.61 8.94
CA TYR A 701 -26.60 -64.70 9.19
C TYR A 701 -27.36 -65.00 7.89
N ARG A 702 -27.24 -66.22 7.37
CA ARG A 702 -27.82 -66.65 6.08
C ARG A 702 -28.46 -68.03 6.20
N THR A 703 -29.52 -68.30 5.43
CA THR A 703 -30.23 -69.60 5.43
C THR A 703 -29.54 -70.70 4.61
N ASN A 704 -28.50 -70.36 3.85
CA ASN A 704 -27.69 -71.28 3.04
C ASN A 704 -26.18 -70.99 3.20
N THR A 705 -25.35 -71.75 2.49
CA THR A 705 -23.88 -71.69 2.59
C THR A 705 -23.20 -70.89 1.47
N THR A 706 -23.95 -70.07 0.74
CA THR A 706 -23.41 -69.30 -0.40
C THR A 706 -22.49 -68.20 0.10
N ALA A 707 -21.25 -68.17 -0.40
CA ALA A 707 -20.29 -67.11 -0.08
C ALA A 707 -20.85 -65.72 -0.43
N THR A 708 -20.75 -64.79 0.51
CA THR A 708 -21.26 -63.43 0.38
C THR A 708 -20.10 -62.45 0.47
N THR A 709 -19.93 -61.62 -0.56
CA THR A 709 -19.05 -60.46 -0.47
C THR A 709 -19.76 -59.35 0.31
N LEU A 710 -19.13 -58.86 1.36
CA LEU A 710 -19.56 -57.69 2.13
C LEU A 710 -18.66 -56.52 1.78
N TRP A 711 -19.28 -55.38 1.48
CA TRP A 711 -18.62 -54.08 1.42
C TRP A 711 -18.77 -53.39 2.76
N TRP A 712 -17.73 -52.70 3.20
CA TRP A 712 -17.71 -52.00 4.47
C TRP A 712 -17.18 -50.59 4.34
N ALA A 713 -17.67 -49.70 5.20
CA ALA A 713 -17.16 -48.35 5.41
C ALA A 713 -17.07 -48.08 6.92
N ALA A 714 -15.95 -47.54 7.38
CA ALA A 714 -15.67 -47.19 8.77
C ALA A 714 -15.34 -45.70 8.88
N SER A 715 -15.83 -45.02 9.91
CA SER A 715 -15.61 -43.59 10.18
C SER A 715 -15.55 -43.25 11.65
#